data_AF-A0A317DRV4-F1
#
_entry.id   AF-A0A317DRV4-F1
#
_cell.length_a   1.000
_cell.length_b   1.000
_cell.length_c   1.000
_cell.angle_alpha   90.00
_cell.angle_beta   90.00
_cell.angle_gamma   90.00
#
_symmetry.space_group_name_H-M   'P 1'
#
loop_
_entity.id
_entity.type
_entity.pdbx_description
1 polymer ?
#
loop_
_entity_poly.entity_id
_entity_poly.type
_entity_poly.pdbx_seq_one_letter_code
_entity_poly.pdbx_strand_id
1 'polypeptide(L)'
;MLAGFGAATREWFTAAFAAPTAAQAGAWRSVAAGHNALVVAPTGSGKTLAAFLWSLDRLAKETPPAEARQRCRVLYVSPLKALAVDVERNLRAPLAGIRQAATRLGVAPPDITVGMRTGDTPADERRAFARTPPDILITTPESLFLLLTSAARDSLRGIETVIVDEVHAVAGTKRGAHLALSLERLDELLATPAQRIGLSATVRPIDVCARFLGGARPVDVVQPRSSKTIEVSVQVPVEDMTRLDEQEQPPDDLGGPGGPRRPSIWPAVEERVFSLIRAHRSTIVFTNSRRSAERLCARLNELAAAELEAAAADGGAPVRAPRQPAEVMAQSGAAAGAAPVIARAHHGSVSREERKHIEEALKSGQLPAVVATSSLELGIDMGAVDLVVQIEAPPSVAAGLQRVGRAGHQVGAVSRGVVFPKHRGDLLSCTVVAERMAEGAIEELHYPRNPLDVLAQQIVAMVALEPWRLGDLAVLVRRAAPFAELPDSALHAVLDMLSGRYPSTAFAELRPRLVWDRATDVLTGRPGAQRLAVTSGGTIPDRGLFGVFLAGAERAARVGELDEEMVYESRVGDVFLLGSSSWRIEEITPDRVLVSPAPGQAARMPFWKGDQLGRPVELGRAIGARVRALLRQDDQTATAALRAGGLDDWAAGNLMAYLREQKVATRSLPDDRTVVVERFRDELGDWRLAVHSVLGARVNGPWALAIGRRLAERYGVDAQVMPSDDGIVVRLPDTADEPPGADVVVFDPDEIAQLVEESVGTSALFAARFRECAARSLLLPRRDPRRRQPLWQQRQRAAQLLDVAREYADFPVTLEAARECLQDVFDQPALAELMRDLTARKVRLVEVESERPSPFARSLLFGYVGAFLYEGDAPLAERRAAALALDSGLLGELLGRVDLRELLDPTVLAETERQLRWLTEQRRPRDAEDVVELLRVVGDLGEAELAERGAPVEWLTELESARRVLRVRIAGEERWVGVEDAARLRDALGVALPVGVAEAYLTPVADPLGDLVARYARTHGPFAAATCAARFGLGVFVVEQALRRLATTGRVVSGEFAPDSVGTQWCDAEVLRLLRRRSLAALRREIEPVPPRA
;
A
#
# COMPACT_ATOMS: atom_id res chain seq x y z
N MET A 1 33.58 -31.51 4.51
CA MET A 1 32.77 -30.27 4.37
C MET A 1 32.44 -29.63 5.72
N LEU A 2 31.96 -30.38 6.72
CA LEU A 2 31.74 -29.86 8.10
C LEU A 2 33.03 -29.53 8.89
N ALA A 3 34.21 -29.67 8.28
CA ALA A 3 35.51 -29.53 8.95
C ALA A 3 35.80 -28.10 9.43
N GLY A 4 35.21 -27.08 8.80
CA GLY A 4 35.34 -25.68 9.22
C GLY A 4 34.52 -25.33 10.48
N PHE A 5 33.51 -26.13 10.83
CA PHE A 5 32.70 -25.92 12.03
C PHE A 5 33.39 -26.47 13.28
N GLY A 6 33.05 -25.91 14.45
CA GLY A 6 33.49 -26.39 15.75
C GLY A 6 33.01 -27.81 16.05
N ALA A 7 33.68 -28.46 17.01
CA ALA A 7 33.41 -29.86 17.35
C ALA A 7 31.95 -30.09 17.77
N ALA A 8 31.40 -29.25 18.65
CA ALA A 8 30.01 -29.35 19.12
C ALA A 8 28.99 -29.18 17.99
N THR A 9 29.15 -28.17 17.13
CA THR A 9 28.27 -27.92 15.99
C THR A 9 28.29 -29.08 14.99
N ARG A 10 29.48 -29.63 14.71
CA ARG A 10 29.67 -30.78 13.81
C ARG A 10 29.02 -32.05 14.34
N GLU A 11 29.22 -32.35 15.62
CA GLU A 11 28.62 -33.51 16.27
C GLU A 11 27.09 -33.42 16.25
N TRP A 12 26.54 -32.26 16.63
CA TRP A 12 25.10 -32.03 16.58
C TRP A 12 24.55 -32.22 15.16
N PHE A 13 25.16 -31.58 14.16
CA PHE A 13 24.67 -31.66 12.78
C PHE A 13 24.66 -33.11 12.26
N THR A 14 25.73 -33.87 12.53
CA THR A 14 25.87 -35.26 12.10
C THR A 14 24.87 -36.19 12.79
N ALA A 15 24.49 -35.87 14.04
CA ALA A 15 23.45 -36.60 14.76
C ALA A 15 22.03 -36.24 14.28
N ALA A 16 21.82 -34.99 13.86
CA ALA A 16 20.50 -34.49 13.45
C ALA A 16 20.17 -34.79 11.97
N PHE A 17 21.17 -34.85 11.10
CA PHE A 17 20.98 -34.97 9.65
C PHE A 17 21.98 -35.95 9.03
N ALA A 18 21.52 -36.68 7.99
CA ALA A 18 22.38 -37.63 7.29
C ALA A 18 23.55 -36.95 6.56
N ALA A 19 23.30 -35.82 5.89
CA ALA A 19 24.31 -35.02 5.20
C ALA A 19 23.83 -33.58 4.94
N PRO A 20 24.73 -32.61 4.74
CA PRO A 20 24.37 -31.27 4.27
C PRO A 20 23.73 -31.27 2.89
N THR A 21 22.77 -30.36 2.67
CA THR A 21 22.23 -30.10 1.33
C THR A 21 23.22 -29.31 0.46
N ALA A 22 23.06 -29.35 -0.86
CA ALA A 22 23.91 -28.56 -1.77
C ALA A 22 23.78 -27.04 -1.53
N ALA A 23 22.59 -26.58 -1.12
CA ALA A 23 22.36 -25.18 -0.75
C ALA A 23 23.14 -24.78 0.51
N GLN A 24 23.10 -25.63 1.53
CA GLN A 24 23.88 -25.45 2.77
C GLN A 24 25.39 -25.44 2.47
N ALA A 25 25.87 -26.43 1.73
CA ALA A 25 27.27 -26.54 1.32
C ALA A 25 27.79 -25.31 0.57
N GLY A 26 27.02 -24.81 -0.39
CA GLY A 26 27.35 -23.60 -1.15
C GLY A 26 27.37 -22.35 -0.28
N ALA A 27 26.33 -22.17 0.54
CA ALA A 27 26.21 -21.01 1.44
C ALA A 27 27.36 -20.96 2.44
N TRP A 28 27.66 -22.07 3.12
CA TRP A 28 28.73 -22.09 4.12
C TRP A 28 30.12 -21.82 3.54
N ARG A 29 30.40 -22.23 2.30
CA ARG A 29 31.68 -21.90 1.63
C ARG A 29 31.83 -20.41 1.39
N SER A 30 30.79 -19.77 0.86
CA SER A 30 30.79 -18.33 0.59
C SER A 30 30.82 -17.51 1.89
N VAL A 31 29.97 -17.87 2.86
CA VAL A 31 29.87 -17.18 4.15
C VAL A 31 31.17 -17.33 4.95
N ALA A 32 31.81 -18.50 4.95
CA ALA A 32 33.09 -18.70 5.62
C ALA A 32 34.25 -17.91 4.99
N ALA A 33 34.15 -17.53 3.71
CA ALA A 33 35.12 -16.67 3.03
C ALA A 33 34.88 -15.17 3.32
N GLY A 34 33.86 -14.81 4.11
CA GLY A 34 33.50 -13.42 4.41
C GLY A 34 32.71 -12.72 3.31
N HIS A 35 32.27 -13.43 2.28
CA HIS A 35 31.48 -12.85 1.19
C HIS A 35 30.00 -12.72 1.55
N ASN A 36 29.30 -11.73 0.98
CA ASN A 36 27.84 -11.74 0.99
C ASN A 36 27.33 -12.90 0.13
N ALA A 37 26.19 -13.48 0.48
CA ALA A 37 25.64 -14.63 -0.25
C ALA A 37 24.14 -14.50 -0.49
N LEU A 38 23.68 -14.84 -1.70
CA LEU A 38 22.27 -15.02 -2.02
C LEU A 38 21.99 -16.50 -2.27
N VAL A 39 21.24 -17.13 -1.37
CA VAL A 39 20.87 -18.54 -1.47
C VAL A 39 19.51 -18.67 -2.13
N VAL A 40 19.49 -19.21 -3.35
CA VAL A 40 18.28 -19.47 -4.13
C VAL A 40 18.04 -20.98 -4.15
N ALA A 41 17.08 -21.44 -3.35
CA ALA A 41 16.75 -22.86 -3.23
C ALA A 41 15.28 -23.06 -2.86
N PRO A 42 14.63 -24.14 -3.32
CA PRO A 42 13.21 -24.39 -3.04
C PRO A 42 12.91 -24.55 -1.54
N THR A 43 11.64 -24.47 -1.16
CA THR A 43 11.19 -24.80 0.20
C THR A 43 11.57 -26.25 0.55
N GLY A 44 11.89 -26.50 1.81
CA GLY A 44 12.44 -27.78 2.27
C GLY A 44 13.94 -28.00 2.04
N SER A 45 14.70 -27.08 1.41
CA SER A 45 16.15 -27.28 1.12
C SER A 45 17.11 -27.01 2.29
N GLY A 46 16.59 -26.74 3.49
CA GLY A 46 17.42 -26.39 4.66
C GLY A 46 18.00 -24.97 4.64
N LYS A 47 17.34 -24.01 3.97
CA LYS A 47 17.77 -22.60 3.83
C LYS A 47 18.08 -21.92 5.18
N THR A 48 17.29 -22.18 6.21
CA THR A 48 17.51 -21.60 7.55
C THR A 48 18.88 -21.96 8.10
N LEU A 49 19.26 -23.25 8.09
CA LEU A 49 20.60 -23.66 8.53
C LEU A 49 21.70 -23.23 7.56
N ALA A 50 21.39 -23.04 6.28
CA ALA A 50 22.34 -22.48 5.32
C ALA A 50 22.77 -21.05 5.72
N ALA A 51 21.83 -20.23 6.22
CA ALA A 51 22.12 -18.87 6.68
C ALA A 51 22.65 -18.79 8.11
N PHE A 52 22.09 -19.57 9.05
CA PHE A 52 22.39 -19.39 10.48
C PHE A 52 23.60 -20.18 10.98
N LEU A 53 23.87 -21.37 10.45
CA LEU A 53 24.74 -22.33 11.14
C LEU A 53 26.18 -21.81 11.33
N TRP A 54 26.69 -21.03 10.38
CA TRP A 54 28.01 -20.40 10.50
C TRP A 54 28.05 -19.37 11.63
N SER A 55 27.07 -18.48 11.71
CA SER A 55 26.98 -17.49 12.79
C SER A 55 26.74 -18.13 14.15
N LEU A 56 25.95 -19.21 14.22
CA LEU A 56 25.75 -20.00 15.45
C LEU A 56 27.06 -20.64 15.93
N ASP A 57 27.85 -21.19 15.01
CA ASP A 57 29.15 -21.79 15.33
C ASP A 57 30.16 -20.75 15.85
N ARG A 58 30.18 -19.55 15.26
CA ARG A 58 31.01 -18.45 15.75
C ARG A 58 30.57 -17.99 17.15
N LEU A 59 29.27 -17.81 17.36
CA LEU A 59 28.69 -17.48 18.68
C LEU A 59 28.98 -18.55 19.73
N ALA A 60 29.06 -19.82 19.33
CA ALA A 60 29.36 -20.92 20.25
C ALA A 60 30.84 -21.01 20.64
N LYS A 61 31.76 -20.51 19.80
CA LYS A 61 33.21 -20.56 20.02
C LYS A 61 33.77 -19.32 20.70
N GLU A 62 33.21 -18.16 20.39
CA GLU A 62 33.69 -16.87 20.84
C GLU A 62 33.06 -16.49 22.19
N THR A 63 33.83 -15.81 23.05
CA THR A 63 33.31 -15.30 24.31
C THR A 63 32.41 -14.09 24.04
N PRO A 64 31.27 -13.92 24.74
CA PRO A 64 30.44 -12.74 24.60
C PRO A 64 31.26 -11.46 24.80
N PRO A 65 31.06 -10.41 23.99
CA PRO A 65 31.76 -9.13 24.16
C PRO A 65 31.59 -8.56 25.57
N ALA A 66 32.65 -7.94 26.11
CA ALA A 66 32.60 -7.32 27.44
C ALA A 66 31.60 -6.16 27.50
N GLU A 67 31.47 -5.40 26.41
CA GLU A 67 30.44 -4.38 26.27
C GLU A 67 29.09 -5.01 25.92
N ALA A 68 28.13 -4.95 26.84
CA ALA A 68 26.80 -5.52 26.65
C ALA A 68 26.08 -5.01 25.38
N ARG A 69 26.32 -3.77 24.96
CA ARG A 69 25.73 -3.18 23.73
C ARG A 69 26.28 -3.77 22.44
N GLN A 70 27.46 -4.40 22.48
CA GLN A 70 28.06 -5.10 21.35
C GLN A 70 27.66 -6.58 21.29
N ARG A 71 26.84 -7.05 22.24
CA ARG A 71 26.45 -8.46 22.32
C ARG A 71 25.61 -8.93 21.13
N CYS A 72 24.78 -8.07 20.55
CA CYS A 72 23.98 -8.43 19.38
C CYS A 72 24.85 -8.48 18.13
N ARG A 73 25.04 -9.69 17.57
CA ARG A 73 25.95 -9.93 16.44
C ARG A 73 25.26 -10.44 15.19
N VAL A 74 24.05 -10.99 15.32
CA VAL A 74 23.27 -11.51 14.19
C VAL A 74 21.93 -10.79 14.11
N LEU A 75 21.66 -10.14 12.99
CA LEU A 75 20.38 -9.53 12.68
C LEU A 75 19.65 -10.39 11.66
N TYR A 76 18.46 -10.86 11.99
CA TYR A 76 17.58 -11.53 11.06
C TYR A 76 16.38 -10.63 10.75
N VAL A 77 16.19 -10.30 9.47
CA VAL A 77 15.11 -9.45 8.97
C VAL A 77 14.11 -10.30 8.20
N SER A 78 12.89 -10.38 8.71
CA SER A 78 11.78 -11.07 8.07
C SER A 78 10.78 -10.08 7.46
N PRO A 79 10.26 -10.32 6.25
CA PRO A 79 9.17 -9.53 5.69
C PRO A 79 7.85 -9.73 6.45
N LEU A 80 7.67 -10.86 7.15
CA LEU A 80 6.43 -11.17 7.87
C LEU A 80 6.67 -11.47 9.35
N LYS A 81 5.75 -11.01 10.20
CA LYS A 81 5.80 -11.28 11.65
C LYS A 81 5.65 -12.78 11.96
N ALA A 82 4.79 -13.50 11.24
CA ALA A 82 4.59 -14.93 11.45
C ALA A 82 5.88 -15.73 11.17
N LEU A 83 6.58 -15.40 10.09
CA LEU A 83 7.88 -15.99 9.76
C LEU A 83 8.95 -15.65 10.82
N ALA A 84 8.93 -14.44 11.41
CA ALA A 84 9.84 -14.10 12.50
C ALA A 84 9.64 -15.01 13.74
N VAL A 85 8.39 -15.30 14.09
CA VAL A 85 8.05 -16.23 15.19
C VAL A 85 8.45 -17.67 14.87
N ASP A 86 8.23 -18.12 13.63
CA ASP A 86 8.61 -19.48 13.25
C ASP A 86 10.13 -19.68 13.25
N VAL A 87 10.91 -18.70 12.78
CA VAL A 87 12.38 -18.77 12.85
C VAL A 87 12.90 -18.78 14.28
N GLU A 88 12.33 -17.96 15.18
CA GLU A 88 12.69 -18.00 16.61
C GLU A 88 12.50 -19.41 17.20
N ARG A 89 11.37 -20.06 16.87
CA ARG A 89 11.09 -21.44 17.28
C ARG A 89 12.07 -22.44 16.66
N ASN A 90 12.33 -22.32 15.36
CA ASN A 90 13.20 -23.25 14.62
C ASN A 90 14.66 -23.17 15.07
N LEU A 91 15.09 -22.04 15.65
CA LEU A 91 16.43 -21.89 16.24
C LEU A 91 16.59 -22.61 17.59
N ARG A 92 15.50 -23.02 18.28
CA ARG A 92 15.60 -23.71 19.57
C ARG A 92 16.30 -25.07 19.45
N ALA A 93 15.97 -25.83 18.41
CA ALA A 93 16.54 -27.16 18.17
C ALA A 93 18.07 -27.13 17.95
N PRO A 94 18.64 -26.32 17.02
CA PRO A 94 20.09 -26.22 16.87
C PRO A 94 20.77 -25.69 18.12
N LEU A 95 20.22 -24.67 18.79
CA LEU A 95 20.83 -24.10 20.00
C LEU A 95 20.91 -25.11 21.15
N ALA A 96 19.81 -25.83 21.42
CA ALA A 96 19.78 -26.88 22.43
C ALA A 96 20.72 -28.03 22.07
N GLY A 97 20.73 -28.44 20.80
CA GLY A 97 21.57 -29.53 20.31
C GLY A 97 23.07 -29.23 20.37
N ILE A 98 23.50 -28.03 19.98
CA ILE A 98 24.89 -27.58 20.11
C ILE A 98 25.30 -27.51 21.58
N ARG A 99 24.43 -27.01 22.46
CA ARG A 99 24.67 -26.97 23.91
C ARG A 99 24.88 -28.36 24.50
N GLN A 100 24.03 -29.32 24.15
CA GLN A 100 24.14 -30.71 24.59
C GLN A 100 25.41 -31.38 24.05
N ALA A 101 25.74 -31.17 22.77
CA ALA A 101 26.98 -31.68 22.18
C ALA A 101 28.22 -31.10 22.87
N ALA A 102 28.24 -29.79 23.17
CA ALA A 102 29.33 -29.17 23.93
C ALA A 102 29.52 -29.83 25.31
N THR A 103 28.41 -30.08 26.04
CA THR A 103 28.46 -30.81 27.32
C THR A 103 29.01 -32.23 27.17
N ARG A 104 28.60 -32.98 26.14
CA ARG A 104 29.12 -34.35 25.88
C ARG A 104 30.62 -34.36 25.55
N LEU A 105 31.10 -33.34 24.84
CA LEU A 105 32.51 -33.17 24.49
C LEU A 105 33.37 -32.60 25.63
N GLY A 106 32.79 -32.28 26.78
CA GLY A 106 33.50 -31.64 27.89
C GLY A 106 33.92 -30.19 27.62
N VAL A 107 33.29 -29.52 26.65
CA VAL A 107 33.53 -28.11 26.32
C VAL A 107 32.46 -27.25 27.02
N ALA A 108 32.82 -26.02 27.40
CA ALA A 108 31.88 -25.09 28.04
C ALA A 108 30.62 -24.90 27.16
N PRO A 109 29.40 -25.11 27.70
CA PRO A 109 28.18 -24.98 26.92
C PRO A 109 27.96 -23.51 26.54
N PRO A 110 27.73 -23.18 25.25
CA PRO A 110 27.54 -21.81 24.83
C PRO A 110 26.21 -21.24 25.33
N ASP A 111 26.24 -19.97 25.74
CA ASP A 111 25.04 -19.25 26.19
C ASP A 111 24.57 -18.23 25.15
N ILE A 112 23.88 -18.74 24.13
CA ILE A 112 23.38 -17.93 23.00
C ILE A 112 21.92 -17.58 23.26
N THR A 113 21.63 -16.28 23.23
CA THR A 113 20.29 -15.70 23.43
C THR A 113 19.68 -15.24 22.11
N VAL A 114 18.38 -15.46 21.96
CA VAL A 114 17.58 -15.01 20.81
C VAL A 114 16.50 -14.09 21.32
N GLY A 115 16.34 -12.92 20.71
CA GLY A 115 15.28 -11.98 21.04
C GLY A 115 14.57 -11.48 19.79
N MET A 116 13.36 -10.97 19.98
CA MET A 116 12.52 -10.49 18.89
C MET A 116 12.11 -9.04 19.10
N ARG A 117 12.24 -8.24 18.04
CA ARG A 117 11.75 -6.86 18.00
C ARG A 117 10.81 -6.67 16.82
N THR A 118 9.51 -6.68 17.10
CA THR A 118 8.48 -6.35 16.11
C THR A 118 7.58 -5.21 16.62
N GLY A 119 6.61 -4.81 15.80
CA GLY A 119 5.53 -3.92 16.22
C GLY A 119 4.74 -4.45 17.43
N ASP A 120 4.77 -5.76 17.68
CA ASP A 120 3.98 -6.43 18.73
C ASP A 120 4.76 -6.63 20.04
N THR A 121 6.06 -6.34 20.07
CA THR A 121 6.90 -6.49 21.28
C THR A 121 6.38 -5.55 22.39
N PRO A 122 6.13 -6.03 23.63
CA PRO A 122 5.76 -5.21 24.79
C PRO A 122 6.78 -4.11 25.15
N ALA A 123 6.34 -3.02 25.78
CA ALA A 123 7.19 -1.84 26.03
C ALA A 123 8.33 -2.07 27.03
N ASP A 124 8.16 -2.99 27.97
CA ASP A 124 9.19 -3.51 28.88
C ASP A 124 10.25 -4.32 28.14
N GLU A 125 9.87 -5.26 27.27
CA GLU A 125 10.82 -6.01 26.44
C GLU A 125 11.63 -5.08 25.51
N ARG A 126 10.99 -4.04 24.95
CA ARG A 126 11.68 -3.00 24.16
C ARG A 126 12.76 -2.28 24.95
N ARG A 127 12.50 -1.97 26.23
CA ARG A 127 13.45 -1.31 27.13
C ARG A 127 14.57 -2.27 27.53
N ALA A 128 14.27 -3.55 27.70
CA ALA A 128 15.27 -4.57 28.00
C ALA A 128 16.30 -4.70 26.86
N PHE A 129 15.85 -4.68 25.60
CA PHE A 129 16.75 -4.74 24.43
C PHE A 129 17.85 -3.65 24.48
N ALA A 130 17.50 -2.41 24.85
CA ALA A 130 18.47 -1.31 24.92
C ALA A 130 19.52 -1.45 26.04
N ARG A 131 19.27 -2.32 27.02
CA ARG A 131 20.17 -2.58 28.16
C ARG A 131 20.98 -3.86 28.00
N THR A 132 20.30 -4.93 27.59
CA THR A 132 20.81 -6.30 27.50
C THR A 132 20.33 -6.88 26.17
N PRO A 133 20.93 -6.48 25.04
CA PRO A 133 20.52 -6.99 23.76
C PRO A 133 20.88 -8.49 23.62
N PRO A 134 20.05 -9.27 22.91
CA PRO A 134 20.32 -10.69 22.65
C PRO A 134 21.49 -10.84 21.68
N ASP A 135 22.05 -12.05 21.58
CA ASP A 135 23.09 -12.38 20.60
C ASP A 135 22.53 -12.38 19.16
N ILE A 136 21.28 -12.82 19.01
CA ILE A 136 20.52 -12.87 17.75
C ILE A 136 19.25 -12.04 17.89
N LEU A 137 19.10 -11.02 17.03
CA LEU A 137 17.89 -10.21 16.94
C LEU A 137 17.06 -10.58 15.70
N ILE A 138 15.82 -10.99 15.92
CA ILE A 138 14.82 -11.22 14.88
C ILE A 138 13.91 -9.99 14.79
N THR A 139 13.79 -9.39 13.61
CA THR A 139 13.04 -8.13 13.42
C THR A 139 12.32 -8.07 12.06
N THR A 140 11.58 -6.98 11.83
CA THR A 140 11.01 -6.62 10.52
C THR A 140 11.67 -5.36 9.96
N PRO A 141 11.58 -5.08 8.64
CA PRO A 141 12.12 -3.86 8.04
C PRO A 141 11.68 -2.57 8.76
N GLU A 142 10.40 -2.48 9.12
CA GLU A 142 9.85 -1.33 9.83
C GLU A 142 10.42 -1.22 11.25
N SER A 143 10.55 -2.34 11.95
CA SER A 143 11.05 -2.36 13.33
C SER A 143 12.55 -2.06 13.38
N LEU A 144 13.32 -2.49 12.37
CA LEU A 144 14.72 -2.11 12.19
C LEU A 144 14.86 -0.60 12.00
N PHE A 145 14.04 0.00 11.13
CA PHE A 145 14.01 1.46 10.97
C PHE A 145 13.71 2.20 12.27
N LEU A 146 12.76 1.71 13.07
CA LEU A 146 12.46 2.29 14.38
C LEU A 146 13.64 2.19 15.36
N LEU A 147 14.35 1.05 15.38
CA LEU A 147 15.57 0.88 16.19
C LEU A 147 16.64 1.89 15.78
N LEU A 148 16.94 1.97 14.47
CA LEU A 148 17.95 2.87 13.89
C LEU A 148 17.60 4.35 14.07
N THR A 149 16.33 4.68 14.32
CA THR A 149 15.83 6.05 14.52
C THR A 149 15.60 6.34 16.01
N SER A 150 16.31 5.63 16.89
CA SER A 150 16.22 5.79 18.35
C SER A 150 17.56 5.51 19.03
N ALA A 151 17.67 5.82 20.33
CA ALA A 151 18.85 5.47 21.13
C ALA A 151 19.11 3.95 21.18
N ALA A 152 18.13 3.10 20.86
CA ALA A 152 18.31 1.66 20.79
C ALA A 152 19.28 1.22 19.68
N ARG A 153 19.60 2.10 18.71
CA ARG A 153 20.59 1.84 17.65
C ARG A 153 21.97 1.47 18.18
N ASP A 154 22.35 1.96 19.36
CA ASP A 154 23.64 1.64 19.96
C ASP A 154 23.78 0.17 20.32
N SER A 155 22.66 -0.54 20.54
CA SER A 155 22.64 -1.98 20.78
C SER A 155 22.79 -2.81 19.50
N LEU A 156 22.94 -2.17 18.33
CA LEU A 156 23.19 -2.79 17.04
C LEU A 156 24.65 -2.68 16.60
N ARG A 157 25.52 -2.01 17.38
CA ARG A 157 26.93 -1.76 17.00
C ARG A 157 27.79 -3.03 16.90
N GLY A 158 27.34 -4.14 17.49
CA GLY A 158 28.02 -5.43 17.42
C GLY A 158 27.61 -6.30 16.23
N ILE A 159 26.69 -5.86 15.37
CA ILE A 159 26.18 -6.70 14.27
C ILE A 159 27.31 -7.02 13.29
N GLU A 160 27.51 -8.31 13.04
CA GLU A 160 28.49 -8.84 12.07
C GLU A 160 27.79 -9.50 10.87
N THR A 161 26.58 -10.05 11.08
CA THR A 161 25.83 -10.75 10.04
C THR A 161 24.40 -10.23 9.98
N VAL A 162 23.92 -9.93 8.76
CA VAL A 162 22.53 -9.62 8.46
C VAL A 162 21.95 -10.69 7.55
N ILE A 163 20.91 -11.38 8.01
CA ILE A 163 20.15 -12.34 7.23
C ILE A 163 18.86 -11.67 6.78
N VAL A 164 18.62 -11.58 5.47
CA VAL A 164 17.38 -11.09 4.88
C VAL A 164 16.63 -12.28 4.30
N ASP A 165 15.56 -12.70 4.97
CA ASP A 165 14.76 -13.82 4.49
C ASP A 165 13.71 -13.38 3.47
N GLU A 166 13.35 -14.29 2.58
CA GLU A 166 12.41 -14.10 1.48
C GLU A 166 12.64 -12.77 0.73
N VAL A 167 13.88 -12.50 0.30
CA VAL A 167 14.32 -11.24 -0.32
C VAL A 167 13.38 -10.78 -1.45
N HIS A 168 12.92 -11.71 -2.28
CA HIS A 168 11.97 -11.48 -3.37
C HIS A 168 10.65 -10.79 -2.94
N ALA A 169 10.18 -11.02 -1.72
CA ALA A 169 8.94 -10.45 -1.19
C ALA A 169 9.04 -8.94 -0.90
N VAL A 170 10.26 -8.40 -0.83
CA VAL A 170 10.50 -6.96 -0.61
C VAL A 170 11.25 -6.30 -1.75
N ALA A 171 12.12 -7.01 -2.46
CA ALA A 171 13.00 -6.44 -3.48
C ALA A 171 12.25 -5.59 -4.52
N GLY A 172 11.09 -6.05 -4.99
CA GLY A 172 10.28 -5.36 -6.01
C GLY A 172 9.37 -4.25 -5.49
N THR A 173 9.63 -3.71 -4.29
CA THR A 173 8.68 -2.79 -3.63
C THR A 173 9.37 -1.60 -2.96
N LYS A 174 8.62 -0.51 -2.74
CA LYS A 174 9.03 0.62 -1.90
C LYS A 174 9.44 0.17 -0.48
N ARG A 175 8.87 -0.93 0.03
CA ARG A 175 9.28 -1.55 1.30
C ARG A 175 10.71 -2.10 1.25
N GLY A 176 11.11 -2.69 0.12
CA GLY A 176 12.49 -3.08 -0.14
C GLY A 176 13.43 -1.89 -0.24
N ALA A 177 13.04 -0.83 -0.93
CA ALA A 177 13.85 0.39 -1.00
C ALA A 177 14.09 1.02 0.38
N HIS A 178 13.07 1.00 1.24
CA HIS A 178 13.18 1.44 2.62
C HIS A 178 14.09 0.51 3.46
N LEU A 179 14.03 -0.81 3.24
CA LEU A 179 14.95 -1.75 3.87
C LEU A 179 16.39 -1.51 3.41
N ALA A 180 16.62 -1.32 2.11
CA ALA A 180 17.95 -1.08 1.55
C ALA A 180 18.65 0.12 2.21
N LEU A 181 17.96 1.26 2.34
CA LEU A 181 18.49 2.41 3.08
C LEU A 181 18.69 2.13 4.57
N SER A 182 17.80 1.35 5.20
CA SER A 182 17.97 0.96 6.60
C SER A 182 19.22 0.07 6.81
N LEU A 183 19.57 -0.78 5.84
CA LEU A 183 20.78 -1.59 5.87
C LEU A 183 22.05 -0.73 5.67
N GLU A 184 22.03 0.25 4.76
CA GLU A 184 23.16 1.18 4.63
C GLU A 184 23.35 2.06 5.88
N ARG A 185 22.25 2.49 6.51
CA ARG A 185 22.28 3.20 7.80
C ARG A 185 22.82 2.31 8.93
N LEU A 186 22.51 1.02 8.92
CA LEU A 186 23.09 0.08 9.87
C LEU A 186 24.60 -0.02 9.65
N ASP A 187 25.05 -0.23 8.41
CA ASP A 187 26.48 -0.38 8.11
C ASP A 187 27.30 0.85 8.51
N GLU A 188 26.75 2.06 8.38
CA GLU A 188 27.43 3.29 8.82
C GLU A 188 27.60 3.37 10.35
N LEU A 189 26.81 2.63 11.13
CA LEU A 189 26.99 2.52 12.58
C LEU A 189 28.07 1.50 12.99
N LEU A 190 28.50 0.65 12.06
CA LEU A 190 29.42 -0.46 12.32
C LEU A 190 30.85 -0.08 11.94
N ALA A 191 31.84 -0.65 12.65
CA ALA A 191 33.24 -0.48 12.28
C ALA A 191 33.57 -1.11 10.91
N THR A 192 32.90 -2.22 10.60
CA THR A 192 32.95 -2.91 9.32
C THR A 192 31.51 -3.22 8.89
N PRO A 193 31.13 -3.01 7.62
CA PRO A 193 29.81 -3.38 7.15
C PRO A 193 29.48 -4.84 7.42
N ALA A 194 28.23 -5.12 7.77
CA ALA A 194 27.82 -6.47 8.09
C ALA A 194 27.79 -7.36 6.85
N GLN A 195 28.14 -8.63 7.02
CA GLN A 195 27.98 -9.64 5.97
C GLN A 195 26.49 -9.90 5.74
N ARG A 196 26.03 -9.74 4.49
CA ARG A 196 24.62 -9.91 4.11
C ARG A 196 24.37 -11.28 3.50
N ILE A 197 23.38 -12.00 4.05
CA ILE A 197 22.93 -13.30 3.58
C ILE A 197 21.46 -13.21 3.19
N GLY A 198 21.17 -13.32 1.90
CA GLY A 198 19.81 -13.33 1.36
C GLY A 198 19.30 -14.74 1.16
N LEU A 199 18.02 -14.96 1.47
CA LEU A 199 17.33 -16.22 1.21
C LEU A 199 16.14 -15.98 0.28
N SER A 200 15.95 -16.86 -0.70
CA SER A 200 14.70 -16.90 -1.48
C SER A 200 14.49 -18.26 -2.14
N ALA A 201 13.23 -18.59 -2.44
CA ALA A 201 12.90 -19.75 -3.27
C ALA A 201 12.70 -19.42 -4.75
N THR A 202 12.25 -18.20 -5.06
CA THR A 202 11.79 -17.79 -6.38
C THR A 202 12.33 -16.41 -6.70
N VAL A 203 13.40 -16.35 -7.51
CA VAL A 203 14.04 -15.10 -7.93
C VAL A 203 14.40 -15.14 -9.40
N ARG A 204 14.00 -14.11 -10.13
CA ARG A 204 14.46 -13.81 -11.49
C ARG A 204 14.32 -12.30 -11.74
N PRO A 205 15.31 -11.61 -12.30
CA PRO A 205 16.69 -12.03 -12.50
C PRO A 205 17.46 -12.14 -11.17
N ILE A 206 18.37 -13.09 -11.06
CA ILE A 206 19.07 -13.38 -9.79
C ILE A 206 20.12 -12.31 -9.48
N ASP A 207 20.79 -11.79 -10.51
CA ASP A 207 21.74 -10.69 -10.42
C ASP A 207 21.09 -9.40 -9.92
N VAL A 208 19.86 -9.10 -10.34
CA VAL A 208 19.08 -7.96 -9.85
C VAL A 208 18.80 -8.09 -8.35
N CYS A 209 18.41 -9.27 -7.88
CA CYS A 209 18.17 -9.54 -6.46
C CYS A 209 19.48 -9.52 -5.64
N ALA A 210 20.57 -10.05 -6.20
CA ALA A 210 21.90 -10.02 -5.60
C ALA A 210 22.38 -8.56 -5.44
N ARG A 211 22.20 -7.72 -6.46
CA ARG A 211 22.48 -6.28 -6.41
C ARG A 211 21.62 -5.57 -5.38
N PHE A 212 20.32 -5.89 -5.32
CA PHE A 212 19.44 -5.35 -4.27
C PHE A 212 19.95 -5.67 -2.86
N LEU A 213 20.38 -6.92 -2.61
CA LEU A 213 20.90 -7.34 -1.31
C LEU A 213 22.23 -6.66 -0.95
N GLY A 214 23.20 -6.70 -1.87
CA GLY A 214 24.57 -6.20 -1.63
C GLY A 214 24.73 -4.69 -1.72
N GLY A 215 23.83 -4.00 -2.45
CA GLY A 215 24.02 -2.61 -2.84
C GLY A 215 25.22 -2.49 -3.76
N ALA A 216 26.19 -1.65 -3.39
CA ALA A 216 27.47 -1.52 -4.07
C ALA A 216 28.45 -2.71 -3.85
N ARG A 217 28.15 -3.64 -2.94
CA ARG A 217 29.04 -4.77 -2.60
C ARG A 217 28.72 -6.03 -3.42
N PRO A 218 29.74 -6.84 -3.77
CA PRO A 218 29.53 -8.11 -4.46
C PRO A 218 28.75 -9.10 -3.58
N VAL A 219 28.03 -10.02 -4.23
CA VAL A 219 27.23 -11.08 -3.62
C VAL A 219 27.44 -12.37 -4.41
N ASP A 220 27.87 -13.43 -3.74
CA ASP A 220 27.97 -14.76 -4.32
C ASP A 220 26.57 -15.37 -4.46
N VAL A 221 26.25 -15.88 -5.64
CA VAL A 221 24.98 -16.58 -5.89
C VAL A 221 25.14 -18.07 -5.63
N VAL A 222 24.36 -18.60 -4.68
CA VAL A 222 24.30 -20.03 -4.36
C VAL A 222 22.97 -20.58 -4.86
N GLN A 223 23.00 -21.16 -6.06
CA GLN A 223 21.82 -21.74 -6.71
C GLN A 223 22.12 -23.19 -7.17
N PRO A 224 22.02 -24.19 -6.28
CA PRO A 224 22.12 -25.58 -6.69
C PRO A 224 20.91 -25.99 -7.57
N ARG A 225 21.07 -27.05 -8.37
CA ARG A 225 19.95 -27.62 -9.12
C ARG A 225 18.85 -28.09 -8.16
N SER A 226 17.62 -27.65 -8.40
CA SER A 226 16.43 -28.10 -7.65
C SER A 226 16.07 -29.54 -8.05
N SER A 227 15.78 -30.38 -7.06
CA SER A 227 15.18 -31.71 -7.25
C SER A 227 13.71 -31.75 -6.79
N LYS A 228 13.09 -30.58 -6.57
CA LYS A 228 11.72 -30.51 -6.05
C LYS A 228 10.71 -30.69 -7.18
N THR A 229 9.85 -31.69 -7.05
CA THR A 229 8.76 -31.97 -7.99
C THR A 229 7.50 -31.20 -7.57
N ILE A 230 6.91 -30.49 -8.53
CA ILE A 230 5.65 -29.75 -8.34
C ILE A 230 4.61 -30.38 -9.26
N GLU A 231 3.52 -30.84 -8.68
CA GLU A 231 2.38 -31.42 -9.40
C GLU A 231 1.19 -30.46 -9.25
N VAL A 232 0.78 -29.83 -10.35
CA VAL A 232 -0.39 -28.94 -10.37
C VAL A 232 -1.43 -29.52 -11.31
N SER A 233 -2.66 -29.63 -10.84
CA SER A 233 -3.81 -29.97 -11.69
C SER A 233 -4.82 -28.83 -11.72
N VAL A 234 -5.53 -28.68 -12.83
CA VAL A 234 -6.61 -27.71 -13.00
C VAL A 234 -7.91 -28.48 -13.14
N GLN A 235 -8.86 -28.25 -12.22
CA GLN A 235 -10.12 -29.00 -12.16
C GLN A 235 -11.32 -28.08 -12.37
N VAL A 236 -12.27 -28.54 -13.18
CA VAL A 236 -13.56 -27.88 -13.38
C VAL A 236 -14.64 -28.88 -12.97
N PRO A 237 -15.44 -28.60 -11.92
CA PRO A 237 -16.38 -29.57 -11.36
C PRO A 237 -17.74 -29.61 -12.09
N VAL A 238 -17.84 -29.00 -13.28
CA VAL A 238 -19.06 -28.96 -14.09
C VAL A 238 -18.75 -29.28 -15.55
N GLU A 239 -19.62 -30.03 -16.22
CA GLU A 239 -19.42 -30.41 -17.62
C GLU A 239 -19.45 -29.20 -18.56
N ASP A 240 -20.36 -28.25 -18.35
CA ASP A 240 -20.49 -27.02 -19.15
C ASP A 240 -20.66 -25.79 -18.25
N MET A 241 -19.64 -24.94 -18.19
CA MET A 241 -19.63 -23.70 -17.41
C MET A 241 -20.59 -22.61 -17.94
N THR A 242 -21.27 -22.83 -19.07
CA THR A 242 -22.30 -21.92 -19.60
C THR A 242 -23.71 -22.27 -19.13
N ARG A 243 -23.93 -23.50 -18.62
CA ARG A 243 -25.24 -24.03 -18.24
C ARG A 243 -25.35 -24.31 -16.74
N LEU A 244 -25.05 -23.30 -15.94
CA LEU A 244 -25.08 -23.40 -14.47
C LEU A 244 -26.52 -23.43 -13.90
N ASP A 245 -27.52 -23.10 -14.72
CA ASP A 245 -28.95 -23.09 -14.36
C ASP A 245 -29.62 -24.46 -14.46
N GLU A 246 -29.02 -25.41 -15.19
CA GLU A 246 -29.59 -26.74 -15.44
C GLU A 246 -29.24 -27.76 -14.33
N GLN A 247 -28.42 -27.38 -13.36
CA GLN A 247 -28.06 -28.21 -12.21
C GLN A 247 -29.11 -28.07 -11.09
N GLU A 248 -29.53 -29.17 -10.48
CA GLU A 248 -30.44 -29.18 -9.33
C GLU A 248 -29.79 -28.44 -8.14
N GLN A 249 -30.15 -27.16 -7.95
CA GLN A 249 -29.70 -26.37 -6.81
C GLN A 249 -30.69 -26.48 -5.65
N PRO A 250 -30.25 -26.74 -4.40
CA PRO A 250 -31.09 -26.51 -3.23
C PRO A 250 -31.44 -25.01 -3.12
N PRO A 251 -32.62 -24.66 -2.57
CA PRO A 251 -33.03 -23.26 -2.44
C PRO A 251 -32.01 -22.46 -1.62
N ASP A 252 -31.61 -21.30 -2.15
CA ASP A 252 -30.69 -20.36 -1.49
C ASP A 252 -31.44 -19.57 -0.40
N ASP A 253 -31.18 -19.87 0.88
CA ASP A 253 -31.83 -19.21 2.04
C ASP A 253 -31.49 -17.72 2.18
N LEU A 254 -30.54 -17.20 1.39
CA LEU A 254 -30.12 -15.79 1.40
C LEU A 254 -30.96 -14.89 0.49
N GLY A 255 -31.78 -15.47 -0.38
CA GLY A 255 -32.84 -14.77 -1.11
C GLY A 255 -34.18 -15.16 -0.50
N GLY A 256 -34.93 -14.18 0.03
CA GLY A 256 -36.29 -14.44 0.51
C GLY A 256 -37.14 -15.19 -0.54
N PRO A 257 -38.23 -15.87 -0.12
CA PRO A 257 -39.03 -16.70 -1.00
C PRO A 257 -39.48 -15.90 -2.24
N GLY A 258 -38.97 -16.25 -3.43
CA GLY A 258 -39.34 -15.61 -4.71
C GLY A 258 -38.28 -14.72 -5.38
N GLY A 259 -37.03 -14.67 -4.89
CA GLY A 259 -35.93 -14.02 -5.63
C GLY A 259 -35.49 -14.79 -6.89
N PRO A 260 -35.03 -14.12 -7.97
CA PRO A 260 -34.51 -14.82 -9.16
C PRO A 260 -33.27 -15.65 -8.81
N ARG A 261 -33.33 -16.96 -9.08
CA ARG A 261 -32.18 -17.88 -8.97
C ARG A 261 -31.03 -17.36 -9.82
N ARG A 262 -29.83 -17.22 -9.23
CA ARG A 262 -28.64 -16.77 -9.97
C ARG A 262 -27.74 -17.98 -10.27
N PRO A 263 -27.42 -18.27 -11.55
CA PRO A 263 -26.47 -19.32 -11.92
C PRO A 263 -25.12 -19.11 -11.23
N SER A 264 -24.55 -20.16 -10.64
CA SER A 264 -23.27 -20.08 -9.91
C SER A 264 -22.52 -21.41 -9.96
N ILE A 265 -21.21 -21.34 -10.25
CA ILE A 265 -20.31 -22.52 -10.19
C ILE A 265 -19.90 -22.88 -8.76
N TRP A 266 -20.14 -21.99 -7.80
CA TRP A 266 -19.63 -22.12 -6.44
C TRP A 266 -20.07 -23.40 -5.71
N PRO A 267 -21.34 -23.86 -5.78
CA PRO A 267 -21.74 -25.10 -5.13
C PRO A 267 -20.89 -26.31 -5.55
N ALA A 268 -20.70 -26.50 -6.86
CA ALA A 268 -19.88 -27.59 -7.39
C ALA A 268 -18.40 -27.47 -6.99
N VAL A 269 -17.85 -26.24 -6.96
CA VAL A 269 -16.48 -26.00 -6.46
C VAL A 269 -16.38 -26.31 -4.97
N GLU A 270 -17.34 -25.86 -4.16
CA GLU A 270 -17.38 -26.08 -2.71
C GLU A 270 -17.44 -27.58 -2.37
N GLU A 271 -18.30 -28.34 -3.04
CA GLU A 271 -18.41 -29.80 -2.88
C GLU A 271 -17.13 -30.53 -3.29
N ARG A 272 -16.50 -30.12 -4.39
CA ARG A 272 -15.26 -30.73 -4.85
C ARG A 272 -14.10 -30.41 -3.92
N VAL A 273 -13.99 -29.17 -3.43
CA VAL A 273 -12.98 -28.77 -2.44
C VAL A 273 -13.20 -29.52 -1.13
N PHE A 274 -14.45 -29.66 -0.67
CA PHE A 274 -14.79 -30.46 0.50
C PHE A 274 -14.34 -31.92 0.36
N SER A 275 -14.60 -32.53 -0.80
CA SER A 275 -14.15 -33.89 -1.12
C SER A 275 -12.62 -34.02 -1.09
N LEU A 276 -11.89 -33.03 -1.62
CA LEU A 276 -10.42 -33.00 -1.58
C LEU A 276 -9.89 -32.89 -0.14
N ILE A 277 -10.51 -32.06 0.70
CA ILE A 277 -10.16 -31.93 2.12
C ILE A 277 -10.34 -33.27 2.84
N ARG A 278 -11.42 -34.01 2.55
CA ARG A 278 -11.68 -35.33 3.14
C ARG A 278 -10.68 -36.40 2.72
N ALA A 279 -10.14 -36.29 1.50
CA ALA A 279 -9.17 -37.23 0.95
C ALA A 279 -7.73 -37.00 1.44
N HIS A 280 -7.46 -35.90 2.15
CA HIS A 280 -6.11 -35.48 2.56
C HIS A 280 -6.03 -35.26 4.07
N ARG A 281 -4.82 -35.29 4.62
CA ARG A 281 -4.63 -35.08 6.06
C ARG A 281 -4.86 -33.63 6.45
N SER A 282 -4.27 -32.69 5.72
CA SER A 282 -4.41 -31.26 5.99
C SER A 282 -4.25 -30.46 4.70
N THR A 283 -5.23 -29.60 4.42
CA THR A 283 -5.31 -28.84 3.18
C THR A 283 -5.24 -27.33 3.44
N ILE A 284 -4.47 -26.59 2.65
CA ILE A 284 -4.57 -25.13 2.61
C ILE A 284 -5.33 -24.73 1.35
N VAL A 285 -6.43 -23.99 1.51
CA VAL A 285 -7.23 -23.45 0.42
C VAL A 285 -6.94 -21.95 0.27
N PHE A 286 -6.18 -21.56 -0.75
CA PHE A 286 -5.90 -20.16 -1.03
C PHE A 286 -7.01 -19.51 -1.86
N THR A 287 -7.34 -18.27 -1.50
CA THR A 287 -8.22 -17.39 -2.26
C THR A 287 -7.57 -16.01 -2.40
N ASN A 288 -7.90 -15.28 -3.47
CA ASN A 288 -7.30 -13.96 -3.73
C ASN A 288 -7.97 -12.80 -2.96
N SER A 289 -9.05 -13.06 -2.22
CA SER A 289 -9.75 -12.03 -1.43
C SER A 289 -10.19 -12.55 -0.06
N ARG A 290 -10.19 -11.65 0.94
CA ARG A 290 -10.68 -11.97 2.30
C ARG A 290 -12.13 -12.43 2.27
N ARG A 291 -12.95 -11.78 1.43
CA ARG A 291 -14.36 -12.14 1.21
C ARG A 291 -14.53 -13.59 0.74
N SER A 292 -13.75 -13.99 -0.26
CA SER A 292 -13.79 -15.35 -0.78
C SER A 292 -13.32 -16.37 0.26
N ALA A 293 -12.31 -16.03 1.07
CA ALA A 293 -11.82 -16.90 2.13
C ALA A 293 -12.91 -17.19 3.18
N GLU A 294 -13.57 -16.14 3.68
CA GLU A 294 -14.63 -16.28 4.68
C GLU A 294 -15.84 -17.04 4.13
N ARG A 295 -16.28 -16.72 2.91
CA ARG A 295 -17.42 -17.39 2.27
C ARG A 295 -17.18 -18.88 2.11
N LEU A 296 -16.04 -19.23 1.53
CA LEU A 296 -15.70 -20.63 1.29
C LEU A 296 -15.52 -21.38 2.63
N CYS A 297 -14.91 -20.76 3.63
CA CYS A 297 -14.78 -21.35 4.96
C CYS A 297 -16.15 -21.67 5.60
N ALA A 298 -17.11 -20.75 5.52
CA ALA A 298 -18.46 -20.97 6.04
C ALA A 298 -19.15 -22.15 5.34
N ARG A 299 -19.14 -22.14 4.00
CA ARG A 299 -19.76 -23.19 3.17
C ARG A 299 -19.16 -24.58 3.40
N LEU A 300 -17.84 -24.68 3.55
CA LEU A 300 -17.19 -25.96 3.86
C LEU A 300 -17.62 -26.54 5.21
N ASN A 301 -17.84 -25.69 6.21
CA ASN A 301 -18.34 -26.12 7.52
C ASN A 301 -19.82 -26.51 7.47
N GLU A 302 -20.64 -25.81 6.67
CA GLU A 302 -22.05 -26.17 6.44
C GLU A 302 -22.18 -27.54 5.77
N LEU A 303 -21.37 -27.81 4.73
CA LEU A 303 -21.30 -29.14 4.09
C LEU A 303 -20.90 -30.23 5.08
N ALA A 304 -19.94 -29.95 5.98
CA ALA A 304 -19.54 -30.89 7.02
C ALA A 304 -20.66 -31.20 8.02
N ALA A 305 -21.45 -30.18 8.39
CA ALA A 305 -22.58 -30.34 9.30
C ALA A 305 -23.71 -31.17 8.65
N ALA A 306 -24.05 -30.86 7.39
CA ALA A 306 -25.06 -31.59 6.63
C ALA A 306 -24.72 -33.08 6.46
N GLU A 307 -23.45 -33.41 6.19
CA GLU A 307 -22.99 -34.80 6.09
C GLU A 307 -23.16 -35.57 7.41
N LEU A 308 -22.89 -34.93 8.55
CA LEU A 308 -23.06 -35.54 9.87
C LEU A 308 -24.53 -35.72 10.25
N GLU A 309 -25.38 -34.77 9.89
CA GLU A 309 -26.83 -34.89 10.05
C GLU A 309 -27.38 -36.04 9.19
N ALA A 310 -26.92 -36.17 7.95
CA ALA A 310 -27.28 -37.28 7.07
C ALA A 310 -26.79 -38.63 7.63
N ALA A 311 -25.55 -38.71 8.11
CA ALA A 311 -25.01 -39.91 8.73
C ALA A 311 -25.75 -40.30 10.04
N ALA A 312 -26.21 -39.31 10.81
CA ALA A 312 -27.02 -39.53 12.00
C ALA A 312 -28.47 -39.96 11.67
N ALA A 313 -29.00 -39.58 10.51
CA ALA A 313 -30.31 -39.99 10.03
C ALA A 313 -30.33 -41.46 9.54
N ASP A 314 -29.23 -41.95 8.94
CA ASP A 314 -29.09 -43.34 8.50
C ASP A 314 -28.73 -44.33 9.64
N GLY A 315 -28.15 -43.83 10.74
CA GLY A 315 -27.87 -44.61 11.95
C GLY A 315 -29.00 -44.49 12.98
N GLY A 316 -30.00 -45.36 12.91
CA GLY A 316 -31.24 -45.30 13.70
C GLY A 316 -31.08 -45.14 15.22
N ALA A 317 -31.02 -43.90 15.70
CA ALA A 317 -31.45 -43.47 17.03
C ALA A 317 -31.82 -41.97 17.00
N PRO A 318 -33.01 -41.57 17.46
CA PRO A 318 -33.44 -40.18 17.39
C PRO A 318 -32.74 -39.37 18.48
N VAL A 319 -31.73 -38.57 18.13
CA VAL A 319 -31.32 -37.47 19.00
C VAL A 319 -32.29 -36.32 18.79
N ARG A 320 -33.29 -36.26 19.67
CA ARG A 320 -34.21 -35.13 19.80
C ARG A 320 -33.40 -33.85 19.96
N ALA A 321 -33.45 -32.95 18.99
CA ALA A 321 -32.89 -31.61 19.13
C ALA A 321 -33.61 -30.84 20.26
N PRO A 322 -32.91 -30.32 21.28
CA PRO A 322 -33.33 -29.10 21.92
C PRO A 322 -32.77 -27.91 21.13
N ARG A 323 -33.63 -26.94 20.84
CA ARG A 323 -33.22 -25.58 20.47
C ARG A 323 -32.21 -25.05 21.50
N GLN A 324 -31.27 -24.24 21.01
CA GLN A 324 -30.19 -23.51 21.69
C GLN A 324 -30.31 -23.37 23.22
N PRO A 325 -29.18 -23.45 23.93
CA PRO A 325 -28.53 -22.20 24.32
C PRO A 325 -27.06 -22.16 23.88
N ALA A 326 -26.73 -21.18 23.05
CA ALA A 326 -25.38 -20.66 22.96
C ALA A 326 -25.14 -19.73 24.16
N GLU A 327 -25.05 -20.31 25.35
CA GLU A 327 -24.47 -19.69 26.53
C GLU A 327 -23.41 -20.65 27.08
N VAL A 328 -22.31 -20.08 27.59
CA VAL A 328 -21.10 -20.74 28.10
C VAL A 328 -20.01 -20.98 27.05
N MET A 329 -19.26 -19.92 26.74
CA MET A 329 -17.80 -20.04 26.58
C MET A 329 -17.12 -19.12 27.60
N ALA A 330 -16.87 -19.65 28.80
CA ALA A 330 -15.79 -19.22 29.68
C ALA A 330 -15.46 -20.35 30.66
N GLN A 331 -14.22 -20.84 30.55
CA GLN A 331 -13.49 -21.68 31.52
C GLN A 331 -13.83 -23.19 31.58
N SER A 332 -12.76 -23.98 31.52
CA SER A 332 -12.63 -25.41 31.82
C SER A 332 -13.19 -26.40 30.78
N GLY A 333 -12.42 -27.47 30.57
CA GLY A 333 -12.60 -28.43 29.49
C GLY A 333 -13.84 -29.31 29.58
N ALA A 334 -14.12 -29.96 28.44
CA ALA A 334 -15.24 -30.85 28.12
C ALA A 334 -16.57 -30.16 27.78
N ALA A 335 -16.73 -29.81 26.50
CA ALA A 335 -18.04 -29.61 25.87
C ALA A 335 -18.22 -30.65 24.76
N ALA A 336 -19.05 -31.66 25.01
CA ALA A 336 -19.54 -32.58 23.99
C ALA A 336 -20.75 -31.93 23.31
N GLY A 337 -20.68 -31.66 22.00
CA GLY A 337 -21.85 -31.29 21.20
C GLY A 337 -21.72 -30.14 20.19
N ALA A 338 -20.55 -29.51 20.01
CA ALA A 338 -20.37 -28.55 18.91
C ALA A 338 -20.15 -29.31 17.58
N ALA A 339 -20.81 -28.87 16.50
CA ALA A 339 -20.55 -29.40 15.15
C ALA A 339 -19.05 -29.29 14.83
N PRO A 340 -18.41 -30.34 14.27
CA PRO A 340 -16.99 -30.33 14.03
C PRO A 340 -16.64 -29.31 12.94
N VAL A 341 -15.78 -28.37 13.31
CA VAL A 341 -15.24 -27.38 12.38
C VAL A 341 -14.19 -28.07 11.50
N ILE A 342 -14.48 -28.18 10.20
CA ILE A 342 -13.54 -28.76 9.23
C ILE A 342 -12.55 -27.70 8.71
N ALA A 343 -12.98 -26.44 8.63
CA ALA A 343 -12.19 -25.35 8.07
C ALA A 343 -12.21 -24.07 8.94
N ARG A 344 -11.09 -23.37 9.01
CA ARG A 344 -10.98 -22.01 9.59
C ARG A 344 -10.43 -21.01 8.58
N ALA A 345 -10.92 -19.77 8.62
CA ALA A 345 -10.42 -18.69 7.76
C ALA A 345 -9.15 -18.04 8.33
N HIS A 346 -8.19 -17.71 7.48
CA HIS A 346 -6.94 -17.06 7.87
C HIS A 346 -6.57 -15.88 6.95
N HIS A 347 -6.64 -14.66 7.49
CA HIS A 347 -6.23 -13.44 6.81
C HIS A 347 -5.96 -12.29 7.77
N GLY A 348 -5.46 -11.16 7.25
CA GLY A 348 -5.03 -10.00 8.05
C GLY A 348 -6.08 -9.42 9.02
N SER A 349 -7.38 -9.53 8.71
CA SER A 349 -8.45 -9.06 9.61
C SER A 349 -8.74 -9.99 10.81
N VAL A 350 -8.21 -11.22 10.82
CA VAL A 350 -8.39 -12.16 11.95
C VAL A 350 -7.45 -11.77 13.09
N SER A 351 -7.95 -11.85 14.32
CA SER A 351 -7.18 -11.51 15.53
C SER A 351 -5.88 -12.31 15.61
N ARG A 352 -4.85 -11.73 16.24
CA ARG A 352 -3.54 -12.38 16.35
C ARG A 352 -3.61 -13.70 17.13
N GLU A 353 -4.36 -13.70 18.22
CA GLU A 353 -4.52 -14.88 19.08
C GLU A 353 -5.18 -16.02 18.32
N GLU A 354 -6.22 -15.71 17.54
CA GLU A 354 -6.92 -16.69 16.72
C GLU A 354 -6.03 -17.22 15.60
N ARG A 355 -5.32 -16.34 14.87
CA ARG A 355 -4.37 -16.77 13.83
C ARG A 355 -3.31 -17.73 14.37
N LYS A 356 -2.76 -17.44 15.56
CA LYS A 356 -1.78 -18.31 16.22
C LYS A 356 -2.37 -19.70 16.52
N HIS A 357 -3.58 -19.77 17.04
CA HIS A 357 -4.25 -21.05 17.29
C HIS A 357 -4.50 -21.82 16.00
N ILE A 358 -4.94 -21.14 14.94
CA ILE A 358 -5.15 -21.75 13.61
C ILE A 358 -3.83 -22.30 13.06
N GLU A 359 -2.75 -21.52 13.12
CA GLU A 359 -1.40 -21.93 12.67
C GLU A 359 -0.90 -23.16 13.44
N GLU A 360 -1.08 -23.20 14.77
CA GLU A 360 -0.67 -24.33 15.61
C GLU A 360 -1.51 -25.60 15.36
N ALA A 361 -2.82 -25.45 15.21
CA ALA A 361 -3.74 -26.55 14.90
C ALA A 361 -3.47 -27.14 13.51
N LEU A 362 -3.19 -26.30 12.51
CA LEU A 362 -2.78 -26.73 11.17
C LEU A 362 -1.42 -27.43 11.20
N LYS A 363 -0.43 -26.87 11.89
CA LYS A 363 0.93 -27.44 11.97
C LYS A 363 0.96 -28.81 12.67
N SER A 364 0.08 -29.03 13.64
CA SER A 364 -0.08 -30.32 14.32
C SER A 364 -0.95 -31.33 13.55
N GLY A 365 -1.64 -30.88 12.50
CA GLY A 365 -2.59 -31.69 11.74
C GLY A 365 -3.90 -31.97 12.47
N GLN A 366 -4.23 -31.17 13.50
CA GLN A 366 -5.53 -31.23 14.19
C GLN A 366 -6.65 -30.56 13.40
N LEU A 367 -6.29 -29.57 12.57
CA LEU A 367 -7.23 -28.85 11.72
C LEU A 367 -7.16 -29.40 10.27
N PRO A 368 -8.25 -29.97 9.73
CA PRO A 368 -8.25 -30.55 8.39
C PRO A 368 -8.03 -29.53 7.27
N ALA A 369 -8.55 -28.31 7.42
CA ALA A 369 -8.38 -27.28 6.40
C ALA A 369 -8.25 -25.85 6.96
N VAL A 370 -7.47 -25.04 6.25
CA VAL A 370 -7.44 -23.58 6.43
C VAL A 370 -7.73 -22.90 5.11
N VAL A 371 -8.69 -21.97 5.10
CA VAL A 371 -8.97 -21.12 3.95
C VAL A 371 -8.24 -19.79 4.13
N ALA A 372 -7.19 -19.55 3.34
CA ALA A 372 -6.26 -18.45 3.52
C ALA A 372 -6.23 -17.47 2.35
N THR A 373 -5.81 -16.24 2.65
CA THR A 373 -5.29 -15.29 1.64
C THR A 373 -3.77 -15.42 1.55
N SER A 374 -3.06 -14.45 0.96
CA SER A 374 -1.58 -14.41 0.94
C SER A 374 -0.92 -14.39 2.33
N SER A 375 -1.70 -14.29 3.41
CA SER A 375 -1.23 -14.41 4.79
C SER A 375 -0.46 -15.70 5.14
N LEU A 376 -0.69 -16.81 4.44
CA LEU A 376 0.05 -18.08 4.60
C LEU A 376 0.92 -18.42 3.37
N GLU A 377 1.08 -17.47 2.44
CA GLU A 377 1.84 -17.69 1.20
C GLU A 377 3.33 -17.88 1.45
N LEU A 378 3.88 -17.18 2.45
CA LEU A 378 5.32 -17.10 2.71
C LEU A 378 5.70 -17.71 4.07
N GLY A 379 6.88 -18.33 4.11
CA GLY A 379 7.70 -18.54 5.30
C GLY A 379 7.29 -19.61 6.34
N ILE A 380 6.02 -19.99 6.50
CA ILE A 380 5.64 -20.86 7.62
C ILE A 380 5.79 -22.34 7.25
N ASP A 381 6.51 -23.10 8.08
CA ASP A 381 6.65 -24.56 7.95
C ASP A 381 5.38 -25.29 8.42
N MET A 382 4.63 -25.82 7.45
CA MET A 382 3.37 -26.54 7.63
C MET A 382 3.55 -28.04 7.36
N GLY A 383 4.39 -28.71 8.16
CA GLY A 383 4.81 -30.09 7.92
C GLY A 383 3.71 -31.16 7.81
N ALA A 384 2.48 -30.88 8.27
CA ALA A 384 1.33 -31.77 8.15
C ALA A 384 0.53 -31.59 6.84
N VAL A 385 0.77 -30.51 6.08
CA VAL A 385 0.01 -30.16 4.87
C VAL A 385 0.51 -30.96 3.67
N ASP A 386 -0.39 -31.74 3.09
CA ASP A 386 -0.15 -32.63 1.95
C ASP A 386 -0.87 -32.17 0.68
N LEU A 387 -1.78 -31.19 0.78
CA LEU A 387 -2.46 -30.58 -0.37
C LEU A 387 -2.59 -29.05 -0.26
N VAL A 388 -2.41 -28.37 -1.39
CA VAL A 388 -2.82 -26.98 -1.57
C VAL A 388 -3.91 -26.90 -2.64
N VAL A 389 -4.98 -26.19 -2.33
CA VAL A 389 -6.03 -25.81 -3.27
C VAL A 389 -5.92 -24.31 -3.54
N GLN A 390 -5.99 -23.90 -4.79
CA GLN A 390 -5.95 -22.51 -5.21
C GLN A 390 -7.25 -22.18 -5.96
N ILE A 391 -8.04 -21.25 -5.43
CA ILE A 391 -9.26 -20.75 -6.07
C ILE A 391 -8.90 -19.51 -6.88
N GLU A 392 -9.25 -19.51 -8.17
CA GLU A 392 -8.83 -18.53 -9.20
C GLU A 392 -7.34 -18.59 -9.51
N ALA A 393 -6.93 -18.09 -10.67
CA ALA A 393 -5.52 -17.94 -10.99
C ALA A 393 -4.81 -17.14 -9.86
N PRO A 394 -3.64 -17.60 -9.36
CA PRO A 394 -2.88 -16.80 -8.41
C PRO A 394 -2.39 -15.53 -9.10
N PRO A 395 -2.08 -14.46 -8.35
CA PRO A 395 -1.73 -13.16 -8.92
C PRO A 395 -0.42 -13.18 -9.74
N SER A 396 0.43 -14.19 -9.53
CA SER A 396 1.63 -14.46 -10.32
C SER A 396 2.02 -15.94 -10.23
N VAL A 397 2.85 -16.39 -11.16
CA VAL A 397 3.46 -17.73 -11.13
C VAL A 397 4.32 -17.89 -9.88
N ALA A 398 5.09 -16.88 -9.50
CA ALA A 398 5.88 -16.89 -8.27
C ALA A 398 5.01 -17.08 -7.02
N ALA A 399 3.89 -16.37 -6.91
CA ALA A 399 2.94 -16.54 -5.80
C ALA A 399 2.33 -17.95 -5.80
N GLY A 400 1.95 -18.47 -6.98
CA GLY A 400 1.45 -19.84 -7.14
C GLY A 400 2.44 -20.89 -6.63
N LEU A 401 3.72 -20.76 -7.01
CA LEU A 401 4.80 -21.64 -6.54
C LEU A 401 5.01 -21.59 -5.04
N GLN A 402 4.96 -20.40 -4.45
CA GLN A 402 5.08 -20.21 -3.00
C GLN A 402 3.91 -20.84 -2.24
N ARG A 403 2.69 -20.69 -2.77
CA ARG A 403 1.47 -21.31 -2.23
C ARG A 403 1.52 -22.82 -2.32
N VAL A 404 1.72 -23.39 -3.51
CA VAL A 404 1.78 -24.85 -3.71
C VAL A 404 2.97 -25.47 -2.98
N GLY A 405 4.07 -24.73 -2.86
CA GLY A 405 5.24 -25.12 -2.08
C GLY A 405 5.00 -25.31 -0.57
N ARG A 406 3.81 -24.99 -0.06
CA ARG A 406 3.36 -25.29 1.32
C ARG A 406 2.95 -26.75 1.50
N ALA A 407 2.50 -27.42 0.44
CA ALA A 407 2.27 -28.87 0.46
C ALA A 407 3.60 -29.62 0.33
N GLY A 408 3.78 -30.69 1.11
CA GLY A 408 4.98 -31.53 1.01
C GLY A 408 6.27 -30.76 1.32
N HIS A 409 6.33 -30.07 2.47
CA HIS A 409 7.43 -29.16 2.83
C HIS A 409 8.77 -29.86 3.22
N GLN A 410 8.88 -31.18 3.03
CA GLN A 410 10.06 -31.99 3.39
C GLN A 410 11.06 -32.11 2.22
N VAL A 411 12.34 -32.37 2.52
CA VAL A 411 13.38 -32.60 1.50
C VAL A 411 12.96 -33.78 0.61
N GLY A 412 12.78 -33.55 -0.69
CA GLY A 412 12.43 -34.59 -1.66
C GLY A 412 10.94 -34.96 -1.73
N ALA A 413 10.07 -34.33 -0.94
CA ALA A 413 8.62 -34.52 -1.07
C ALA A 413 8.05 -33.77 -2.29
N VAL A 414 6.96 -34.31 -2.84
CA VAL A 414 6.21 -33.70 -3.94
C VAL A 414 5.27 -32.64 -3.40
N SER A 415 5.28 -31.45 -3.99
CA SER A 415 4.31 -30.40 -3.68
C SER A 415 3.11 -30.52 -4.62
N ARG A 416 1.95 -30.89 -4.06
CA ARG A 416 0.69 -31.10 -4.81
C ARG A 416 -0.23 -29.89 -4.71
N GLY A 417 -0.70 -29.43 -5.87
CA GLY A 417 -1.62 -28.30 -6.02
C GLY A 417 -2.83 -28.65 -6.90
N VAL A 418 -4.01 -28.15 -6.53
CA VAL A 418 -5.23 -28.17 -7.37
C VAL A 418 -5.73 -26.75 -7.56
N VAL A 419 -5.94 -26.33 -8.80
CA VAL A 419 -6.45 -25.00 -9.16
C VAL A 419 -7.90 -25.10 -9.64
N PHE A 420 -8.79 -24.26 -9.10
CA PHE A 420 -10.19 -24.16 -9.51
C PHE A 420 -10.48 -22.79 -10.14
N PRO A 421 -10.83 -22.73 -11.43
CA PRO A 421 -11.21 -21.48 -12.07
C PRO A 421 -12.65 -21.07 -11.69
N LYS A 422 -12.89 -19.76 -11.60
CA LYS A 422 -14.22 -19.19 -11.28
C LYS A 422 -15.13 -19.04 -12.50
N HIS A 423 -14.55 -18.91 -13.68
CA HIS A 423 -15.27 -18.76 -14.96
C HIS A 423 -14.35 -19.13 -16.12
N ARG A 424 -14.90 -19.21 -17.34
CA ARG A 424 -14.17 -19.70 -18.53
C ARG A 424 -12.94 -18.85 -18.89
N GLY A 425 -13.01 -17.52 -18.73
CA GLY A 425 -11.83 -16.64 -18.90
C GLY A 425 -10.71 -16.93 -17.89
N ASP A 426 -11.06 -17.19 -16.63
CA ASP A 426 -10.10 -17.53 -15.57
C ASP A 426 -9.47 -18.91 -15.80
N LEU A 427 -10.20 -19.87 -16.39
CA LEU A 427 -9.67 -21.20 -16.76
C LEU A 427 -8.45 -21.11 -17.70
N LEU A 428 -8.46 -20.20 -18.67
CA LEU A 428 -7.31 -19.98 -19.54
C LEU A 428 -6.09 -19.50 -18.74
N SER A 429 -6.28 -18.52 -17.86
CA SER A 429 -5.21 -18.01 -16.98
C SER A 429 -4.70 -19.09 -16.02
N CYS A 430 -5.60 -19.85 -15.39
CA CYS A 430 -5.26 -20.97 -14.51
C CYS A 430 -4.41 -22.04 -15.21
N THR A 431 -4.76 -22.38 -16.46
CA THR A 431 -4.03 -23.36 -17.28
C THR A 431 -2.57 -22.92 -17.48
N VAL A 432 -2.38 -21.70 -17.98
CA VAL A 432 -1.03 -21.20 -18.31
C VAL A 432 -0.19 -20.99 -17.05
N VAL A 433 -0.81 -20.51 -15.97
CA VAL A 433 -0.11 -20.35 -14.69
C VAL A 433 0.30 -21.71 -14.11
N ALA A 434 -0.57 -22.73 -14.16
CA ALA A 434 -0.24 -24.09 -13.70
C ALA A 434 0.90 -24.72 -14.51
N GLU A 435 0.88 -24.60 -15.84
CA GLU A 435 1.97 -25.06 -16.72
C GLU A 435 3.30 -24.38 -16.36
N ARG A 436 3.30 -23.05 -16.24
CA ARG A 436 4.51 -22.29 -15.86
C ARG A 436 5.01 -22.59 -14.46
N MET A 437 4.10 -22.89 -13.52
CA MET A 437 4.47 -23.35 -12.17
C MET A 437 5.19 -24.71 -12.25
N ALA A 438 4.69 -25.66 -13.02
CA ALA A 438 5.35 -26.95 -13.20
C ALA A 438 6.75 -26.81 -13.82
N GLU A 439 6.93 -25.83 -14.73
CA GLU A 439 8.22 -25.51 -15.36
C GLU A 439 9.16 -24.62 -14.52
N GLY A 440 8.66 -24.01 -13.44
CA GLY A 440 9.39 -23.02 -12.65
C GLY A 440 9.62 -21.67 -13.36
N ALA A 441 8.81 -21.35 -14.36
CA ALA A 441 8.94 -20.18 -15.23
C ALA A 441 8.32 -18.90 -14.61
N ILE A 442 8.94 -18.39 -13.55
CA ILE A 442 8.53 -17.16 -12.85
C ILE A 442 8.82 -15.88 -13.64
N GLU A 443 8.08 -14.81 -13.31
CA GLU A 443 8.22 -13.48 -13.89
C GLU A 443 9.47 -12.74 -13.38
N GLU A 444 9.89 -11.72 -14.14
CA GLU A 444 10.99 -10.85 -13.75
C GLU A 444 10.60 -9.82 -12.68
N LEU A 445 11.46 -9.70 -11.67
CA LEU A 445 11.42 -8.75 -10.58
C LEU A 445 12.30 -7.54 -10.92
N HIS A 446 11.77 -6.35 -10.66
CA HIS A 446 12.49 -5.09 -10.74
C HIS A 446 12.30 -4.32 -9.42
N TYR A 447 13.38 -3.81 -8.84
CA TYR A 447 13.26 -2.90 -7.69
C TYR A 447 12.92 -1.49 -8.18
N PRO A 448 12.06 -0.73 -7.47
CA PRO A 448 11.76 0.65 -7.83
C PRO A 448 13.03 1.51 -7.84
N ARG A 449 13.21 2.34 -8.88
CA ARG A 449 14.35 3.25 -8.98
C ARG A 449 13.99 4.61 -8.39
N ASN A 450 14.84 5.11 -7.51
CA ASN A 450 14.78 6.42 -6.89
C ASN A 450 13.41 6.79 -6.25
N PRO A 451 12.78 5.94 -5.42
CA PRO A 451 11.51 6.29 -4.77
C PRO A 451 11.71 7.46 -3.79
N LEU A 452 11.35 8.68 -4.21
CA LEU A 452 11.72 9.92 -3.52
C LEU A 452 10.97 10.11 -2.19
N ASP A 453 9.79 9.51 -2.07
CA ASP A 453 8.99 9.51 -0.85
C ASP A 453 9.63 8.68 0.27
N VAL A 454 10.20 7.52 -0.08
CA VAL A 454 11.02 6.68 0.82
C VAL A 454 12.31 7.42 1.21
N LEU A 455 12.95 8.09 0.25
CA LEU A 455 14.15 8.89 0.51
C LEU A 455 13.84 10.01 1.52
N ALA A 456 12.75 10.76 1.32
CA ALA A 456 12.35 11.84 2.21
C ALA A 456 12.14 11.35 3.65
N GLN A 457 11.44 10.21 3.82
CA GLN A 457 11.23 9.57 5.11
C GLN A 457 12.55 9.20 5.81
N GLN A 458 13.49 8.63 5.05
CA GLN A 458 14.78 8.18 5.57
C GLN A 458 15.70 9.35 5.93
N ILE A 459 15.74 10.42 5.12
CA ILE A 459 16.51 11.64 5.41
C ILE A 459 16.04 12.25 6.72
N VAL A 460 14.73 12.45 6.90
CA VAL A 460 14.18 13.00 8.16
C VAL A 460 14.57 12.12 9.35
N ALA A 461 14.58 10.80 9.19
CA ALA A 461 15.00 9.88 10.24
C ALA A 461 16.51 9.97 10.57
N MET A 462 17.37 10.18 9.57
CA MET A 462 18.82 10.32 9.75
C MET A 462 19.17 11.62 10.50
N VAL A 463 18.64 12.75 10.04
CA VAL A 463 18.95 14.08 10.60
C VAL A 463 18.28 14.34 11.95
N ALA A 464 17.28 13.51 12.32
CA ALA A 464 16.59 13.61 13.60
C ALA A 464 17.43 13.15 14.80
N LEU A 465 18.51 12.40 14.58
CA LEU A 465 19.39 11.90 15.65
C LEU A 465 20.69 12.69 15.76
N GLU A 466 21.27 13.06 14.62
CA GLU A 466 22.52 13.82 14.57
C GLU A 466 22.58 14.66 13.29
N PRO A 467 23.40 15.72 13.24
CA PRO A 467 23.65 16.47 12.02
C PRO A 467 24.33 15.62 10.94
N TRP A 468 24.00 15.86 9.68
CA TRP A 468 24.63 15.20 8.53
C TRP A 468 25.18 16.21 7.54
N ARG A 469 26.38 15.96 7.01
CA ARG A 469 26.84 16.67 5.81
C ARG A 469 26.15 16.07 4.58
N LEU A 470 25.75 16.93 3.65
CA LEU A 470 25.07 16.53 2.43
C LEU A 470 25.86 15.51 1.61
N GLY A 471 27.18 15.72 1.47
CA GLY A 471 28.06 14.80 0.74
C GLY A 471 28.06 13.38 1.32
N ASP A 472 28.18 13.25 2.64
CA ASP A 472 28.20 11.95 3.32
C ASP A 472 26.83 11.25 3.23
N LEU A 473 25.74 12.01 3.36
CA LEU A 473 24.39 11.51 3.17
C LEU A 473 24.18 10.99 1.74
N ALA A 474 24.62 11.74 0.73
CA ALA A 474 24.50 11.36 -0.67
C ALA A 474 25.27 10.07 -0.99
N VAL A 475 26.49 9.93 -0.44
CA VAL A 475 27.29 8.71 -0.57
C VAL A 475 26.57 7.52 0.07
N LEU A 476 26.05 7.65 1.28
CA LEU A 476 25.33 6.58 1.96
C LEU A 476 24.10 6.15 1.16
N VAL A 477 23.29 7.11 0.71
CA VAL A 477 22.08 6.84 -0.08
C VAL A 477 22.41 6.08 -1.36
N ARG A 478 23.43 6.50 -2.10
CA ARG A 478 23.85 5.86 -3.37
C ARG A 478 24.47 4.48 -3.22
N ARG A 479 24.85 4.04 -2.01
CA ARG A 479 25.26 2.64 -1.76
C ARG A 479 24.08 1.66 -1.88
N ALA A 480 22.85 2.13 -1.66
CA ALA A 480 21.65 1.31 -1.78
C ALA A 480 21.24 1.18 -3.26
N ALA A 481 21.03 -0.06 -3.74
CA ALA A 481 20.75 -0.32 -5.15
C ALA A 481 19.57 0.47 -5.76
N PRO A 482 18.44 0.70 -5.04
CA PRO A 482 17.34 1.53 -5.54
C PRO A 482 17.71 3.00 -5.81
N PHE A 483 18.78 3.51 -5.19
CA PHE A 483 19.21 4.91 -5.26
C PHE A 483 20.62 5.06 -5.86
N ALA A 484 21.19 4.00 -6.42
CA ALA A 484 22.55 4.02 -6.96
C ALA A 484 22.74 5.07 -8.06
N GLU A 485 21.68 5.35 -8.83
CA GLU A 485 21.65 6.34 -9.90
C GLU A 485 20.85 7.61 -9.51
N LEU A 486 20.67 7.89 -8.21
CA LEU A 486 19.92 9.06 -7.75
C LEU A 486 20.64 10.36 -8.21
N PRO A 487 20.00 11.20 -9.04
CA PRO A 487 20.59 12.47 -9.46
C PRO A 487 20.71 13.46 -8.29
N ASP A 488 21.76 14.29 -8.29
CA ASP A 488 21.92 15.36 -7.29
C ASP A 488 20.72 16.32 -7.30
N SER A 489 20.17 16.63 -8.47
CA SER A 489 18.97 17.48 -8.61
C SER A 489 17.76 16.93 -7.87
N ALA A 490 17.52 15.62 -7.94
CA ALA A 490 16.40 14.97 -7.24
C ALA A 490 16.63 14.94 -5.72
N LEU A 491 17.86 14.68 -5.28
CA LEU A 491 18.22 14.76 -3.86
C LEU A 491 18.02 16.18 -3.32
N HIS A 492 18.51 17.20 -4.02
CA HIS A 492 18.33 18.60 -3.65
C HIS A 492 16.85 19.00 -3.63
N ALA A 493 16.04 18.56 -4.60
CA ALA A 493 14.61 18.85 -4.61
C ALA A 493 13.89 18.26 -3.39
N VAL A 494 14.24 17.03 -2.98
CA VAL A 494 13.72 16.43 -1.74
C VAL A 494 14.16 17.23 -0.51
N LEU A 495 15.42 17.67 -0.46
CA LEU A 495 15.92 18.49 0.65
C LEU A 495 15.28 19.88 0.69
N ASP A 496 15.07 20.51 -0.46
CA ASP A 496 14.34 21.78 -0.62
C ASP A 496 12.91 21.66 -0.10
N MET A 497 12.22 20.57 -0.45
CA MET A 497 10.90 20.27 0.06
C MET A 497 10.89 20.11 1.58
N LEU A 498 11.85 19.35 2.13
CA LEU A 498 11.94 19.09 3.57
C LEU A 498 12.46 20.29 4.38
N SER A 499 13.18 21.22 3.74
CA SER A 499 13.69 22.48 4.34
C SER A 499 12.73 23.67 4.16
N GLY A 500 11.62 23.50 3.43
CA GLY A 500 10.54 24.48 3.38
C GLY A 500 10.66 25.51 2.25
N ARG A 501 11.35 25.20 1.14
CA ARG A 501 11.46 26.08 -0.04
C ARG A 501 10.11 26.43 -0.68
N TYR A 502 9.16 25.49 -0.69
CA TYR A 502 7.83 25.70 -1.27
C TYR A 502 6.94 26.57 -0.37
N PRO A 503 6.05 27.41 -0.93
CA PRO A 503 5.26 28.36 -0.15
C PRO A 503 4.24 27.66 0.74
N SER A 504 4.66 27.41 1.98
CA SER A 504 3.83 26.89 3.06
C SER A 504 2.64 27.77 3.43
N THR A 505 2.62 29.01 2.95
CA THR A 505 1.49 29.90 3.15
C THR A 505 0.26 29.35 2.41
N ALA A 506 0.44 28.73 1.23
CA ALA A 506 -0.63 28.12 0.45
C ALA A 506 -1.17 26.84 1.11
N PHE A 507 -0.30 26.10 1.81
CA PHE A 507 -0.71 24.91 2.57
C PHE A 507 0.14 24.74 3.84
N ALA A 508 -0.49 24.93 5.01
CA ALA A 508 0.19 24.95 6.30
C ALA A 508 0.88 23.63 6.70
N GLU A 509 0.68 22.54 5.96
CA GLU A 509 1.26 21.22 6.24
C GLU A 509 2.64 21.01 5.59
N LEU A 510 3.01 21.86 4.62
CA LEU A 510 4.35 22.01 4.05
C LEU A 510 5.33 22.68 5.03
N ARG A 511 5.23 22.35 6.33
CA ARG A 511 6.20 22.84 7.31
C ARG A 511 7.53 22.13 7.11
N PRO A 512 8.66 22.85 7.20
CA PRO A 512 9.96 22.21 7.14
C PRO A 512 10.09 21.16 8.25
N ARG A 513 10.73 20.04 7.90
CA ARG A 513 11.03 18.90 8.77
C ARG A 513 12.51 18.89 9.20
N LEU A 514 13.36 19.53 8.41
CA LEU A 514 14.78 19.72 8.66
C LEU A 514 15.19 21.16 8.37
N VAL A 515 16.38 21.52 8.82
CA VAL A 515 17.10 22.76 8.46
C VAL A 515 18.28 22.35 7.60
N TRP A 516 18.50 23.08 6.51
CA TRP A 516 19.68 22.92 5.65
C TRP A 516 20.47 24.23 5.65
N ASP A 517 21.63 24.21 6.31
CA ASP A 517 22.61 25.28 6.19
C ASP A 517 23.35 25.12 4.86
N ARG A 518 23.00 25.95 3.88
CA ARG A 518 23.60 25.92 2.53
C ARG A 518 25.03 26.48 2.49
N ALA A 519 25.49 27.17 3.53
CA ALA A 519 26.87 27.65 3.56
C ALA A 519 27.85 26.55 3.97
N THR A 520 27.39 25.63 4.83
CA THR A 520 28.21 24.52 5.35
C THR A 520 27.79 23.14 4.81
N ASP A 521 26.69 23.07 4.07
CA ASP A 521 26.02 21.85 3.60
C ASP A 521 25.72 20.86 4.73
N VAL A 522 25.32 21.40 5.88
CA VAL A 522 24.91 20.62 7.06
C VAL A 522 23.38 20.60 7.18
N LEU A 523 22.85 19.39 7.36
CA LEU A 523 21.43 19.11 7.57
C LEU A 523 21.18 18.77 9.04
N THR A 524 20.18 19.38 9.65
CA THR A 524 19.77 19.11 11.04
C THR A 524 18.26 18.90 11.14
N GLY A 525 17.83 17.98 12.01
CA GLY A 525 16.41 17.73 12.25
C GLY A 525 15.78 18.86 13.07
N ARG A 526 14.56 19.27 12.70
CA ARG A 526 13.78 20.20 13.53
C ARG A 526 13.22 19.51 14.78
N PRO A 527 12.86 20.27 15.83
CA PRO A 527 12.18 19.71 17.01
C PRO A 527 10.97 18.85 16.62
N GLY A 528 10.96 17.59 17.06
CA GLY A 528 9.90 16.62 16.76
C GLY A 528 10.10 15.80 15.47
N ALA A 529 11.17 16.02 14.69
CA ALA A 529 11.49 15.23 13.49
C ALA A 529 11.57 13.72 13.79
N GLN A 530 12.21 13.34 14.90
CA GLN A 530 12.28 11.94 15.34
C GLN A 530 10.87 11.35 15.57
N ARG A 531 10.03 12.07 16.32
CA ARG A 531 8.66 11.64 16.62
C ARG A 531 7.84 11.49 15.33
N LEU A 532 8.05 12.36 14.36
CA LEU A 532 7.40 12.31 13.06
C LEU A 532 7.83 11.06 12.27
N ALA A 533 9.14 10.81 12.16
CA ALA A 533 9.67 9.65 11.45
C ALA A 533 9.18 8.32 12.06
N VAL A 534 9.25 8.15 13.39
CA VAL A 534 8.89 6.90 14.07
C VAL A 534 7.37 6.62 14.11
N THR A 535 6.53 7.61 13.83
CA THR A 535 5.06 7.46 13.85
C THR A 535 4.44 7.31 12.46
N SER A 536 5.26 7.42 11.41
CA SER A 536 4.84 7.36 10.00
C SER A 536 4.35 5.99 9.51
N GLY A 537 4.62 4.91 10.26
CA GLY A 537 4.18 3.55 9.89
C GLY A 537 5.00 2.87 8.78
N GLY A 538 6.06 3.51 8.28
CA GLY A 538 6.94 2.95 7.24
C GLY A 538 6.38 3.16 5.84
N THR A 539 6.36 2.11 5.01
CA THR A 539 5.94 2.17 3.60
C THR A 539 4.55 1.59 3.34
N ILE A 540 3.96 0.92 4.35
CA ILE A 540 2.64 0.31 4.25
C ILE A 540 1.60 1.45 4.26
N PRO A 541 0.79 1.62 3.20
CA PRO A 541 -0.19 2.70 3.15
C PRO A 541 -1.26 2.49 4.22
N ASP A 542 -1.77 3.60 4.77
CA ASP A 542 -2.89 3.59 5.72
C ASP A 542 -4.15 3.14 4.97
N ARG A 543 -4.53 1.88 5.15
CA ARG A 543 -5.76 1.34 4.58
C ARG A 543 -6.90 1.67 5.52
N GLY A 544 -8.03 1.98 4.92
CA GLY A 544 -9.34 2.22 5.51
C GLY A 544 -9.83 1.19 6.54
N LEU A 545 -9.16 0.77 7.61
CA LEU A 545 -9.68 -0.32 8.48
C LEU A 545 -10.24 0.17 9.83
N PHE A 546 -11.48 -0.20 10.16
CA PHE A 546 -12.15 0.05 11.45
C PHE A 546 -12.05 -1.18 12.36
N GLY A 547 -11.63 -0.99 13.62
CA GLY A 547 -11.65 -2.06 14.60
C GLY A 547 -13.07 -2.42 15.02
N VAL A 548 -13.39 -3.71 15.11
CA VAL A 548 -14.67 -4.24 15.59
C VAL A 548 -14.51 -4.75 17.02
N PHE A 549 -15.41 -4.35 17.92
CA PHE A 549 -15.35 -4.69 19.36
C PHE A 549 -16.70 -5.12 19.91
N LEU A 550 -16.70 -6.01 20.91
CA LEU A 550 -17.92 -6.41 21.63
C LEU A 550 -18.54 -5.24 22.42
N ALA A 551 -19.84 -5.03 22.26
CA ALA A 551 -20.64 -4.09 23.03
C ALA A 551 -20.88 -4.62 24.46
N GLY A 552 -20.81 -3.74 25.47
CA GLY A 552 -21.19 -4.05 26.86
C GLY A 552 -20.14 -4.74 27.75
N ALA A 553 -18.93 -5.01 27.27
CA ALA A 553 -17.85 -5.59 28.10
C ALA A 553 -17.01 -4.50 28.81
N GLU A 554 -16.71 -4.66 30.11
CA GLU A 554 -15.86 -3.74 30.90
C GLU A 554 -14.46 -3.52 30.29
N ARG A 555 -13.97 -4.48 29.49
CA ARG A 555 -12.89 -4.32 28.52
C ARG A 555 -13.43 -4.70 27.14
N ALA A 556 -13.44 -3.74 26.21
CA ALA A 556 -13.85 -3.97 24.83
C ALA A 556 -12.97 -5.04 24.16
N ALA A 557 -13.44 -6.29 24.14
CA ALA A 557 -12.77 -7.40 23.48
C ALA A 557 -12.84 -7.19 21.97
N ARG A 558 -11.68 -7.14 21.32
CA ARG A 558 -11.56 -6.89 19.88
C ARG A 558 -11.83 -8.17 19.11
N VAL A 559 -12.77 -8.08 18.17
CA VAL A 559 -13.25 -9.23 17.39
C VAL A 559 -12.63 -9.28 15.99
N GLY A 560 -12.32 -8.12 15.40
CA GLY A 560 -11.55 -8.03 14.15
C GLY A 560 -11.53 -6.63 13.54
N GLU A 561 -11.55 -6.55 12.20
CA GLU A 561 -11.44 -5.30 11.44
C GLU A 561 -12.33 -5.29 10.18
N LEU A 562 -13.01 -4.17 9.92
CA LEU A 562 -13.81 -3.89 8.70
C LEU A 562 -13.17 -2.81 7.83
N ASP A 563 -13.49 -2.79 6.53
CA ASP A 563 -13.10 -1.68 5.64
C ASP A 563 -13.96 -0.43 5.90
N GLU A 564 -13.38 0.75 5.74
CA GLU A 564 -13.93 2.07 6.04
C GLU A 564 -14.99 2.44 5.04
N GLU A 565 -14.80 2.04 3.77
CA GLU A 565 -15.86 2.20 2.77
C GLU A 565 -17.06 1.31 3.11
N MET A 566 -16.82 0.11 3.66
CA MET A 566 -17.91 -0.74 4.15
C MET A 566 -18.58 -0.14 5.40
N VAL A 567 -17.81 0.32 6.40
CA VAL A 567 -18.38 0.94 7.61
C VAL A 567 -19.18 2.19 7.26
N TYR A 568 -18.72 2.97 6.29
CA TYR A 568 -19.44 4.13 5.79
C TYR A 568 -20.77 3.78 5.11
N GLU A 569 -20.85 2.59 4.48
CA GLU A 569 -22.08 2.06 3.89
C GLU A 569 -22.97 1.29 4.88
N SER A 570 -22.50 1.04 6.11
CA SER A 570 -23.19 0.28 7.14
C SER A 570 -23.99 1.19 8.08
N ARG A 571 -25.10 0.67 8.61
CA ARG A 571 -25.95 1.35 9.59
C ARG A 571 -25.97 0.59 10.91
N VAL A 572 -26.29 1.29 12.00
CA VAL A 572 -26.60 0.65 13.28
C VAL A 572 -27.79 -0.28 13.10
N GLY A 573 -27.67 -1.52 13.57
CA GLY A 573 -28.62 -2.61 13.37
C GLY A 573 -28.23 -3.59 12.26
N ASP A 574 -27.32 -3.24 11.36
CA ASP A 574 -26.86 -4.15 10.29
C ASP A 574 -26.11 -5.35 10.87
N VAL A 575 -26.35 -6.54 10.30
CA VAL A 575 -25.62 -7.77 10.66
C VAL A 575 -24.59 -8.07 9.58
N PHE A 576 -23.35 -8.38 9.97
CA PHE A 576 -22.26 -8.74 9.05
C PHE A 576 -21.46 -9.96 9.53
N LEU A 577 -20.75 -10.60 8.61
CA LEU A 577 -19.87 -11.74 8.90
C LEU A 577 -18.42 -11.30 9.13
N LEU A 578 -17.79 -11.85 10.17
CA LEU A 578 -16.37 -11.68 10.47
C LEU A 578 -15.84 -12.99 11.10
N GLY A 579 -14.93 -13.67 10.42
CA GLY A 579 -14.62 -15.08 10.69
C GLY A 579 -15.79 -16.00 10.35
N SER A 580 -15.95 -17.07 11.12
CA SER A 580 -17.11 -17.98 11.07
C SER A 580 -18.29 -17.51 11.92
N SER A 581 -18.38 -16.22 12.25
CA SER A 581 -19.37 -15.69 13.21
C SER A 581 -20.06 -14.43 12.68
N SER A 582 -21.36 -14.31 12.95
CA SER A 582 -22.19 -13.16 12.59
C SER A 582 -22.32 -12.16 13.74
N TRP A 583 -22.21 -10.88 13.40
CA TRP A 583 -22.12 -9.76 14.34
C TRP A 583 -23.12 -8.67 13.94
N ARG A 584 -23.92 -8.17 14.89
CA ARG A 584 -24.80 -7.02 14.69
C ARG A 584 -24.11 -5.75 15.14
N ILE A 585 -24.18 -4.70 14.33
CA ILE A 585 -23.68 -3.37 14.67
C ILE A 585 -24.62 -2.72 15.69
N GLU A 586 -24.13 -2.45 16.89
CA GLU A 586 -24.84 -1.71 17.93
C GLU A 586 -24.51 -0.21 17.87
N GLU A 587 -23.26 0.13 17.55
CA GLU A 587 -22.81 1.51 17.46
C GLU A 587 -21.66 1.65 16.44
N ILE A 588 -21.71 2.68 15.61
CA ILE A 588 -20.57 3.08 14.75
C ILE A 588 -20.04 4.39 15.30
N THR A 589 -18.81 4.35 15.83
CA THR A 589 -18.11 5.53 16.32
C THR A 589 -17.06 5.98 15.27
N PRO A 590 -16.42 7.16 15.45
CA PRO A 590 -15.40 7.64 14.50
C PRO A 590 -14.15 6.74 14.34
N ASP A 591 -13.86 5.85 15.30
CA ASP A 591 -12.65 5.03 15.31
C ASP A 591 -12.89 3.51 15.42
N ARG A 592 -14.12 3.07 15.73
CA ARG A 592 -14.46 1.65 15.90
C ARG A 592 -15.95 1.35 15.67
N VAL A 593 -16.25 0.08 15.43
CA VAL A 593 -17.60 -0.46 15.36
C VAL A 593 -17.84 -1.35 16.59
N LEU A 594 -18.87 -1.04 17.38
CA LEU A 594 -19.31 -1.87 18.50
C LEU A 594 -20.37 -2.85 18.02
N VAL A 595 -20.24 -4.12 18.40
CA VAL A 595 -21.07 -5.21 17.93
C VAL A 595 -21.55 -6.13 19.03
N SER A 596 -22.71 -6.73 18.84
CA SER A 596 -23.20 -7.87 19.61
C SER A 596 -23.20 -9.14 18.73
N PRO A 597 -23.03 -10.34 19.30
CA PRO A 597 -23.20 -11.59 18.55
C PRO A 597 -24.63 -11.68 17.97
N ALA A 598 -24.77 -12.05 16.70
CA ALA A 598 -26.06 -12.20 16.04
C ALA A 598 -26.18 -13.55 15.29
N PRO A 599 -26.07 -14.69 16.00
CA PRO A 599 -26.09 -16.02 15.39
C PRO A 599 -27.41 -16.30 14.66
N GLY A 600 -27.32 -16.89 13.46
CA GLY A 600 -28.49 -17.33 12.68
C GLY A 600 -29.26 -16.23 11.94
N GLN A 601 -28.76 -14.98 11.92
CA GLN A 601 -29.34 -13.90 11.13
C GLN A 601 -28.59 -13.73 9.80
N ALA A 602 -29.33 -13.49 8.72
CA ALA A 602 -28.77 -13.21 7.40
C ALA A 602 -27.85 -11.98 7.48
N ALA A 603 -26.58 -12.18 7.16
CA ALA A 603 -25.51 -11.22 7.43
C ALA A 603 -24.89 -10.73 6.11
N ARG A 604 -24.74 -9.40 5.98
CA ARG A 604 -24.08 -8.77 4.83
C ARG A 604 -22.58 -9.07 4.89
N MET A 605 -22.00 -9.50 3.77
CA MET A 605 -20.56 -9.69 3.69
C MET A 605 -19.84 -8.34 3.57
N PRO A 606 -18.78 -8.10 4.35
CA PRO A 606 -17.89 -6.99 4.09
C PRO A 606 -17.29 -7.06 2.68
N PHE A 607 -16.97 -5.90 2.10
CA PHE A 607 -16.17 -5.80 0.89
C PHE A 607 -14.86 -5.06 1.19
N TRP A 608 -13.82 -5.39 0.43
CA TRP A 608 -12.48 -4.81 0.57
C TRP A 608 -11.93 -4.55 -0.82
N LYS A 609 -11.48 -3.32 -1.11
CA LYS A 609 -10.74 -3.02 -2.34
C LYS A 609 -9.33 -3.56 -2.20
N GLY A 610 -9.05 -4.66 -2.89
CA GLY A 610 -7.69 -5.17 -3.04
C GLY A 610 -7.00 -4.42 -4.17
N ASP A 611 -6.02 -3.59 -3.85
CA ASP A 611 -5.04 -3.08 -4.81
C ASP A 611 -4.17 -4.28 -5.25
N GLN A 612 -4.58 -4.96 -6.32
CA GLN A 612 -3.81 -6.05 -6.93
C GLN A 612 -3.04 -5.49 -8.13
N LEU A 613 -1.74 -5.78 -8.17
CA LEU A 613 -0.93 -5.52 -9.36
C LEU A 613 -1.49 -6.37 -10.51
N GLY A 614 -1.82 -5.73 -11.63
CA GLY A 614 -2.33 -6.42 -12.81
C GLY A 614 -1.33 -7.43 -13.39
N ARG A 615 -1.82 -8.31 -14.26
CA ARG A 615 -1.03 -9.35 -14.92
C ARG A 615 0.22 -8.77 -15.58
N PRO A 616 1.42 -9.34 -15.34
CA PRO A 616 2.65 -8.96 -16.03
C PRO A 616 2.61 -9.29 -17.52
N VAL A 617 3.31 -8.51 -18.34
CA VAL A 617 3.37 -8.66 -19.79
C VAL A 617 3.93 -10.01 -20.22
N GLU A 618 4.94 -10.54 -19.51
CA GLU A 618 5.49 -11.88 -19.78
C GLU A 618 4.41 -12.98 -19.68
N LEU A 619 3.59 -12.91 -18.63
CA LEU A 619 2.50 -13.87 -18.43
C LEU A 619 1.42 -13.68 -19.49
N GLY A 620 1.09 -12.43 -19.84
CA GLY A 620 0.16 -12.12 -20.92
C GLY A 620 0.61 -12.68 -22.29
N ARG A 621 1.88 -12.51 -22.64
CA ARG A 621 2.47 -13.10 -23.86
C ARG A 621 2.46 -14.62 -23.83
N ALA A 622 2.68 -15.24 -22.66
CA ALA A 622 2.59 -16.70 -22.52
C ALA A 622 1.16 -17.20 -22.75
N ILE A 623 0.15 -16.49 -22.24
CA ILE A 623 -1.27 -16.80 -22.49
C ILE A 623 -1.58 -16.73 -23.98
N GLY A 624 -1.20 -15.64 -24.64
CA GLY A 624 -1.38 -15.48 -26.08
C GLY A 624 -0.68 -16.58 -26.89
N ALA A 625 0.58 -16.89 -26.56
CA ALA A 625 1.34 -17.93 -27.23
C ALA A 625 0.69 -19.32 -27.07
N ARG A 626 0.09 -19.60 -25.90
CA ARG A 626 -0.65 -20.86 -25.65
C ARG A 626 -1.92 -20.93 -26.47
N VAL A 627 -2.72 -19.86 -26.51
CA VAL A 627 -3.92 -19.78 -27.37
C VAL A 627 -3.53 -20.04 -28.83
N ARG A 628 -2.48 -19.38 -29.32
CA ARG A 628 -1.97 -19.58 -30.69
C ARG A 628 -1.50 -21.01 -30.95
N ALA A 629 -0.85 -21.65 -29.97
CA ALA A 629 -0.40 -23.04 -30.09
C ALA A 629 -1.57 -24.02 -30.20
N LEU A 630 -2.60 -23.85 -29.35
CA LEU A 630 -3.81 -24.67 -29.38
C LEU A 630 -4.56 -24.51 -30.72
N LEU A 631 -4.56 -23.32 -31.32
CA LEU A 631 -5.23 -23.07 -32.59
C LEU A 631 -4.60 -23.72 -33.82
N ARG A 632 -3.34 -24.13 -33.72
CA ARG A 632 -2.62 -24.82 -34.82
C ARG A 632 -2.84 -26.33 -34.81
N GLN A 633 -3.43 -26.85 -33.75
CA GLN A 633 -3.69 -28.27 -33.56
C GLN A 633 -5.16 -28.55 -33.88
N ASP A 634 -5.46 -29.80 -34.25
CA ASP A 634 -6.84 -30.27 -34.23
C ASP A 634 -7.31 -30.43 -32.77
N ASP A 635 -8.64 -30.46 -32.57
CA ASP A 635 -9.23 -30.45 -31.24
C ASP A 635 -8.82 -31.66 -30.39
N GLN A 636 -8.66 -32.84 -31.01
CA GLN A 636 -8.29 -34.05 -30.28
C GLN A 636 -6.86 -33.95 -29.75
N THR A 637 -5.94 -33.47 -30.59
CA THR A 637 -4.54 -33.23 -30.20
C THR A 637 -4.45 -32.13 -29.14
N ALA A 638 -5.19 -31.02 -29.30
CA ALA A 638 -5.21 -29.91 -28.34
C ALA A 638 -5.74 -30.35 -26.96
N THR A 639 -6.87 -31.07 -26.92
CA THR A 639 -7.43 -31.62 -25.67
C THR A 639 -6.48 -32.63 -25.01
N ALA A 640 -5.82 -33.50 -25.79
CA ALA A 640 -4.82 -34.42 -25.25
C ALA A 640 -3.61 -33.69 -24.65
N ALA A 641 -3.14 -32.61 -25.30
CA ALA A 641 -2.05 -31.78 -24.79
C ALA A 641 -2.44 -31.04 -23.50
N LEU A 642 -3.68 -30.56 -23.39
CA LEU A 642 -4.21 -29.93 -22.18
C LEU A 642 -4.29 -30.93 -21.01
N ARG A 643 -4.77 -32.16 -21.26
CA ARG A 643 -4.79 -33.23 -20.26
C ARG A 643 -3.39 -33.59 -19.76
N ALA A 644 -2.42 -33.71 -20.68
CA ALA A 644 -1.03 -33.95 -20.31
C ALA A 644 -0.42 -32.81 -19.48
N GLY A 645 -0.94 -31.59 -19.64
CA GLY A 645 -0.60 -30.40 -18.83
C GLY A 645 -1.29 -30.33 -17.46
N GLY A 646 -2.10 -31.32 -17.08
CA GLY A 646 -2.73 -31.41 -15.76
C GLY A 646 -4.19 -30.95 -15.70
N LEU A 647 -4.84 -30.68 -16.83
CA LEU A 647 -6.29 -30.40 -16.87
C LEU A 647 -7.09 -31.71 -16.79
N ASP A 648 -8.19 -31.68 -16.03
CA ASP A 648 -9.20 -32.75 -16.11
C ASP A 648 -10.02 -32.68 -17.40
N ASP A 649 -10.87 -33.68 -17.62
CA ASP A 649 -11.66 -33.82 -18.85
C ASP A 649 -12.60 -32.63 -19.08
N TRP A 650 -13.28 -32.18 -18.02
CA TRP A 650 -14.22 -31.07 -18.08
C TRP A 650 -13.50 -29.73 -18.26
N ALA A 651 -12.33 -29.53 -17.65
CA ALA A 651 -11.51 -28.35 -17.84
C ALA A 651 -11.02 -28.26 -19.28
N ALA A 652 -10.46 -29.34 -19.84
CA ALA A 652 -9.98 -29.34 -21.21
C ALA A 652 -11.12 -29.12 -22.22
N GLY A 653 -12.29 -29.74 -21.99
CA GLY A 653 -13.50 -29.53 -22.80
C GLY A 653 -14.01 -28.09 -22.76
N ASN A 654 -14.18 -27.52 -21.56
CA ASN A 654 -14.67 -26.15 -21.38
C ASN A 654 -13.74 -25.10 -22.01
N LEU A 655 -12.42 -25.30 -21.89
CA LEU A 655 -11.43 -24.40 -22.48
C LEU A 655 -11.47 -24.43 -24.01
N MET A 656 -11.48 -25.62 -24.61
CA MET A 656 -11.56 -25.75 -26.08
C MET A 656 -12.88 -25.20 -26.61
N ALA A 657 -14.00 -25.45 -25.91
CA ALA A 657 -15.29 -24.85 -26.26
C ALA A 657 -15.23 -23.31 -26.20
N TYR A 658 -14.56 -22.74 -25.19
CA TYR A 658 -14.48 -21.29 -24.99
C TYR A 658 -13.71 -20.62 -26.12
N LEU A 659 -12.57 -21.20 -26.50
CA LEU A 659 -11.77 -20.71 -27.62
C LEU A 659 -12.51 -20.86 -28.96
N ARG A 660 -13.25 -21.98 -29.16
CA ARG A 660 -14.01 -22.21 -30.39
C ARG A 660 -15.17 -21.21 -30.54
N GLU A 661 -15.98 -21.03 -29.50
CA GLU A 661 -17.08 -20.06 -29.51
C GLU A 661 -16.57 -18.65 -29.76
N GLN A 662 -15.46 -18.26 -29.14
CA GLN A 662 -14.85 -16.96 -29.38
C GLN A 662 -14.38 -16.81 -30.82
N LYS A 663 -13.73 -17.83 -31.39
CA LYS A 663 -13.31 -17.83 -32.80
C LYS A 663 -14.50 -17.73 -33.76
N VAL A 664 -15.62 -18.38 -33.45
CA VAL A 664 -16.85 -18.27 -34.24
C VAL A 664 -17.41 -16.85 -34.16
N ALA A 665 -17.48 -16.26 -32.97
CA ALA A 665 -18.05 -14.92 -32.76
C ALA A 665 -17.21 -13.82 -33.42
N THR A 666 -15.89 -13.90 -33.36
CA THR A 666 -14.99 -12.80 -33.76
C THR A 666 -14.15 -13.09 -34.99
N ARG A 667 -14.25 -14.30 -35.57
CA ARG A 667 -13.45 -14.82 -36.71
C ARG A 667 -11.94 -14.91 -36.47
N SER A 668 -11.43 -14.25 -35.43
CA SER A 668 -10.03 -14.28 -35.00
C SER A 668 -9.97 -14.30 -33.48
N LEU A 669 -9.02 -15.03 -32.91
CA LEU A 669 -8.77 -15.00 -31.47
C LEU A 669 -7.69 -13.97 -31.14
N PRO A 670 -7.84 -13.22 -30.03
CA PRO A 670 -6.77 -12.40 -29.50
C PRO A 670 -5.66 -13.32 -28.96
N ASP A 671 -4.41 -13.03 -29.33
CA ASP A 671 -3.22 -13.77 -28.91
C ASP A 671 -2.01 -12.82 -28.78
N ASP A 672 -0.79 -13.35 -28.61
CA ASP A 672 0.43 -12.56 -28.46
C ASP A 672 0.84 -11.80 -29.73
N ARG A 673 0.12 -12.03 -30.85
CA ARG A 673 0.33 -11.37 -32.15
C ARG A 673 -0.96 -10.85 -32.79
N THR A 674 -2.06 -10.82 -32.05
CA THR A 674 -3.36 -10.38 -32.58
C THR A 674 -4.13 -9.63 -31.51
N VAL A 675 -4.43 -8.36 -31.79
CA VAL A 675 -5.41 -7.55 -31.05
C VAL A 675 -6.72 -7.59 -31.82
N VAL A 676 -7.82 -7.81 -31.11
CA VAL A 676 -9.18 -7.80 -31.70
C VAL A 676 -9.95 -6.62 -31.11
N VAL A 677 -10.50 -5.77 -31.96
CA VAL A 677 -11.42 -4.69 -31.59
C VAL A 677 -12.82 -5.12 -31.98
N GLU A 678 -13.62 -5.44 -30.96
CA GLU A 678 -15.00 -5.89 -31.12
C GLU A 678 -15.97 -4.74 -30.80
N ARG A 679 -16.93 -4.50 -31.69
CA ARG A 679 -18.00 -3.52 -31.51
C ARG A 679 -19.34 -4.23 -31.43
N PHE A 680 -20.16 -3.86 -30.46
CA PHE A 680 -21.51 -4.39 -30.29
C PHE A 680 -22.39 -3.37 -29.58
N ARG A 681 -23.71 -3.52 -29.72
CA ARG A 681 -24.68 -2.73 -28.96
C ARG A 681 -25.07 -3.45 -27.68
N ASP A 682 -25.32 -2.68 -26.62
CA ASP A 682 -25.89 -3.24 -25.40
C ASP A 682 -27.43 -3.26 -25.43
N GLU A 683 -28.04 -3.74 -24.34
CA GLU A 683 -29.49 -3.86 -24.22
C GLU A 683 -30.23 -2.51 -24.28
N LEU A 684 -29.54 -1.40 -24.02
CA LEU A 684 -30.06 -0.05 -24.09
C LEU A 684 -29.85 0.60 -25.47
N GLY A 685 -29.15 -0.10 -26.38
CA GLY A 685 -28.80 0.39 -27.71
C GLY A 685 -27.48 1.17 -27.78
N ASP A 686 -26.83 1.42 -26.64
CA ASP A 686 -25.55 2.13 -26.57
C ASP A 686 -24.44 1.29 -27.23
N TRP A 687 -23.52 1.97 -27.94
CA TRP A 687 -22.35 1.32 -28.50
C TRP A 687 -21.32 0.98 -27.42
N ARG A 688 -20.81 -0.24 -27.51
CA ARG A 688 -19.65 -0.72 -26.75
C ARG A 688 -18.54 -1.13 -27.69
N LEU A 689 -17.32 -0.76 -27.31
CA LEU A 689 -16.10 -1.19 -27.97
C LEU A 689 -15.24 -1.94 -26.96
N ALA A 690 -14.92 -3.19 -27.28
CA ALA A 690 -14.06 -4.06 -26.49
C ALA A 690 -12.74 -4.29 -27.24
N VAL A 691 -11.63 -3.83 -26.66
CA VAL A 691 -10.28 -4.09 -27.15
C VAL A 691 -9.76 -5.32 -26.44
N HIS A 692 -9.67 -6.44 -27.14
CA HIS A 692 -9.15 -7.70 -26.60
C HIS A 692 -7.63 -7.73 -26.71
N SER A 693 -6.96 -7.81 -25.56
CA SER A 693 -5.51 -7.79 -25.44
C SER A 693 -5.05 -8.63 -24.25
N VAL A 694 -4.19 -9.61 -24.51
CA VAL A 694 -3.69 -10.54 -23.46
C VAL A 694 -2.60 -9.93 -22.58
N LEU A 695 -2.11 -8.72 -22.88
CA LEU A 695 -0.88 -8.18 -22.28
C LEU A 695 -1.00 -7.74 -20.81
N GLY A 696 -2.21 -7.70 -20.24
CA GLY A 696 -2.43 -7.38 -18.84
C GLY A 696 -2.73 -5.90 -18.57
N ALA A 697 -3.24 -5.61 -17.37
CA ALA A 697 -3.70 -4.27 -17.00
C ALA A 697 -2.55 -3.26 -16.89
N ARG A 698 -1.30 -3.70 -16.75
CA ARG A 698 -0.12 -2.83 -16.77
C ARG A 698 0.11 -2.16 -18.13
N VAL A 699 -0.37 -2.78 -19.21
CA VAL A 699 -0.35 -2.21 -20.58
C VAL A 699 -1.71 -1.64 -20.96
N ASN A 700 -2.80 -2.35 -20.63
CA ASN A 700 -4.15 -1.91 -20.97
C ASN A 700 -4.57 -0.65 -20.19
N GLY A 701 -4.07 -0.44 -18.97
CA GLY A 701 -4.30 0.76 -18.16
C GLY A 701 -3.81 2.06 -18.80
N PRO A 702 -2.51 2.21 -19.13
CA PRO A 702 -2.02 3.40 -19.82
C PRO A 702 -2.62 3.53 -21.23
N TRP A 703 -2.88 2.41 -21.92
CA TRP A 703 -3.56 2.44 -23.21
C TRP A 703 -4.99 3.00 -23.10
N ALA A 704 -5.72 2.65 -22.04
CA ALA A 704 -7.05 3.19 -21.76
C ALA A 704 -7.03 4.70 -21.54
N LEU A 705 -6.02 5.24 -20.85
CA LEU A 705 -5.85 6.69 -20.70
C LEU A 705 -5.70 7.40 -22.05
N ALA A 706 -4.85 6.85 -22.92
CA ALA A 706 -4.63 7.41 -24.25
C ALA A 706 -5.88 7.31 -25.14
N ILE A 707 -6.60 6.18 -25.09
CA ILE A 707 -7.87 5.99 -25.80
C ILE A 707 -8.92 7.00 -25.30
N GLY A 708 -9.08 7.15 -23.98
CA GLY A 708 -10.02 8.11 -23.39
C GLY A 708 -9.75 9.54 -23.83
N ARG A 709 -8.48 9.98 -23.80
CA ARG A 709 -8.08 11.30 -24.28
C ARG A 709 -8.39 11.50 -25.76
N ARG A 710 -8.05 10.52 -26.61
CA ARG A 710 -8.32 10.60 -28.05
C ARG A 710 -9.83 10.66 -28.35
N LEU A 711 -10.65 9.92 -27.60
CA LEU A 711 -12.10 9.97 -27.75
C LEU A 711 -12.66 11.34 -27.38
N ALA A 712 -12.18 11.94 -26.29
CA ALA A 712 -12.56 13.29 -25.90
C ALA A 712 -12.13 14.34 -26.95
N GLU A 713 -10.90 14.26 -27.46
CA GLU A 713 -10.36 15.23 -28.43
C GLU A 713 -10.98 15.10 -29.84
N ARG A 714 -11.15 13.88 -30.35
CA ARG A 714 -11.63 13.66 -31.73
C ARG A 714 -13.15 13.66 -31.84
N TYR A 715 -13.86 13.15 -30.84
CA TYR A 715 -15.30 12.95 -30.90
C TYR A 715 -16.07 13.86 -29.95
N GLY A 716 -15.40 14.58 -29.05
CA GLY A 716 -16.08 15.44 -28.05
C GLY A 716 -16.91 14.64 -27.03
N VAL A 717 -16.65 13.34 -26.91
CA VAL A 717 -17.39 12.42 -26.05
C VAL A 717 -16.56 12.10 -24.82
N ASP A 718 -17.13 12.32 -23.64
CA ASP A 718 -16.56 11.83 -22.38
C ASP A 718 -16.86 10.33 -22.23
N ALA A 719 -16.04 9.52 -22.91
CA ALA A 719 -16.20 8.08 -22.96
C ALA A 719 -15.71 7.43 -21.67
N GLN A 720 -16.49 6.49 -21.13
CA GLN A 720 -16.05 5.69 -19.99
C GLN A 720 -15.15 4.57 -20.50
N VAL A 721 -13.86 4.68 -20.22
CA VAL A 721 -12.84 3.69 -20.63
C VAL A 721 -12.34 2.93 -19.40
N MET A 722 -12.49 1.61 -19.42
CA MET A 722 -12.17 0.75 -18.28
C MET A 722 -11.20 -0.35 -18.70
N PRO A 723 -9.96 -0.34 -18.17
CA PRO A 723 -8.98 -1.38 -18.44
C PRO A 723 -9.19 -2.60 -17.55
N SER A 724 -8.74 -3.75 -18.04
CA SER A 724 -8.64 -5.01 -17.30
C SER A 724 -7.41 -5.78 -17.80
N ASP A 725 -7.16 -6.96 -17.23
CA ASP A 725 -6.05 -7.80 -17.71
C ASP A 725 -6.24 -8.29 -19.15
N ASP A 726 -7.47 -8.66 -19.52
CA ASP A 726 -7.79 -9.28 -20.81
C ASP A 726 -8.18 -8.27 -21.90
N GLY A 727 -8.25 -6.98 -21.57
CA GLY A 727 -8.63 -5.96 -22.53
C GLY A 727 -9.12 -4.65 -21.94
N ILE A 728 -9.70 -3.81 -22.80
CA ILE A 728 -10.25 -2.50 -22.47
C ILE A 728 -11.70 -2.45 -22.95
N VAL A 729 -12.60 -1.96 -22.10
CA VAL A 729 -13.99 -1.70 -22.47
C VAL A 729 -14.20 -0.19 -22.56
N VAL A 730 -14.75 0.26 -23.68
CA VAL A 730 -15.16 1.64 -23.92
C VAL A 730 -16.68 1.67 -24.04
N ARG A 731 -17.33 2.53 -23.26
CA ARG A 731 -18.75 2.86 -23.43
C ARG A 731 -18.88 4.23 -24.08
N LEU A 732 -19.66 4.27 -25.15
CA LEU A 732 -19.98 5.48 -25.89
C LEU A 732 -21.49 5.74 -25.75
N PRO A 733 -21.92 6.95 -25.36
CA PRO A 733 -23.33 7.33 -25.46
C PRO A 733 -23.78 7.28 -26.92
N ASP A 734 -25.05 6.90 -27.16
CA ASP A 734 -25.65 6.84 -28.49
C ASP A 734 -25.85 8.24 -29.10
N THR A 735 -24.76 8.83 -29.59
CA THR A 735 -24.74 10.20 -30.17
C THR A 735 -24.25 10.26 -31.62
N ALA A 736 -23.91 9.13 -32.25
CA ALA A 736 -23.42 9.07 -33.63
C ALA A 736 -23.96 7.85 -34.40
N ASP A 737 -24.21 8.03 -35.70
CA ASP A 737 -24.70 6.97 -36.60
C ASP A 737 -23.69 5.81 -36.77
N GLU A 738 -22.38 6.08 -36.63
CA GLU A 738 -21.31 5.07 -36.69
C GLU A 738 -20.37 5.13 -35.46
N PRO A 739 -20.06 3.98 -34.83
CA PRO A 739 -19.12 3.92 -33.71
C PRO A 739 -17.66 4.08 -34.19
N PRO A 740 -16.76 4.61 -33.36
CA PRO A 740 -15.33 4.70 -33.68
C PRO A 740 -14.75 3.33 -34.09
N GLY A 741 -13.85 3.32 -35.08
CA GLY A 741 -13.16 2.13 -35.59
C GLY A 741 -11.95 1.76 -34.73
N ALA A 742 -11.10 0.83 -35.20
CA ALA A 742 -9.86 0.51 -34.47
C ALA A 742 -8.77 1.57 -34.63
N ASP A 743 -8.97 2.61 -35.43
CA ASP A 743 -8.07 3.76 -35.50
C ASP A 743 -7.94 4.47 -34.15
N VAL A 744 -8.95 4.38 -33.28
CA VAL A 744 -8.87 4.96 -31.92
C VAL A 744 -7.89 4.24 -31.02
N VAL A 745 -7.51 2.98 -31.32
CA VAL A 745 -6.62 2.19 -30.47
C VAL A 745 -5.16 2.19 -30.94
N VAL A 746 -4.86 2.67 -32.15
CA VAL A 746 -3.49 2.71 -32.71
C VAL A 746 -2.87 4.09 -32.53
N PHE A 747 -1.73 4.17 -31.86
CA PHE A 747 -1.01 5.42 -31.59
C PHE A 747 0.38 5.39 -32.22
N ASP A 748 0.94 6.57 -32.47
CA ASP A 748 2.36 6.65 -32.80
C ASP A 748 3.18 6.19 -31.58
N PRO A 749 4.17 5.30 -31.76
CA PRO A 749 4.95 4.78 -30.64
C PRO A 749 5.79 5.83 -29.91
N ASP A 750 6.17 6.91 -30.58
CA ASP A 750 6.94 8.01 -29.99
C ASP A 750 6.03 8.99 -29.24
N GLU A 751 4.74 9.08 -29.62
CA GLU A 751 3.75 9.96 -28.98
C GLU A 751 3.01 9.31 -27.81
N ILE A 752 2.79 7.98 -27.83
CA ILE A 752 1.97 7.30 -26.81
C ILE A 752 2.52 7.47 -25.40
N ALA A 753 3.85 7.51 -25.26
CA ALA A 753 4.50 7.71 -23.98
C ALA A 753 4.14 9.08 -23.39
N GLN A 754 4.28 10.15 -24.19
CA GLN A 754 3.96 11.51 -23.79
C GLN A 754 2.47 11.67 -23.48
N LEU A 755 1.58 11.09 -24.29
CA LEU A 755 0.13 11.15 -24.06
C LEU A 755 -0.25 10.55 -22.71
N VAL A 756 0.33 9.39 -22.35
CA VAL A 756 0.09 8.74 -21.06
C VAL A 756 0.63 9.60 -19.91
N GLU A 757 1.82 10.18 -20.06
CA GLU A 757 2.42 11.07 -19.06
C GLU A 757 1.57 12.33 -18.80
N GLU A 758 1.04 12.94 -19.84
CA GLU A 758 0.16 14.11 -19.70
C GLU A 758 -1.21 13.73 -19.11
N SER A 759 -1.73 12.54 -19.45
CA SER A 759 -3.04 12.07 -18.97
C SER A 759 -3.00 11.49 -17.54
N VAL A 760 -1.86 11.02 -17.05
CA VAL A 760 -1.80 10.37 -15.73
C VAL A 760 -2.13 11.35 -14.60
N GLY A 761 -1.74 12.62 -14.71
CA GLY A 761 -1.89 13.64 -13.66
C GLY A 761 -3.34 14.00 -13.28
N THR A 762 -4.31 13.64 -14.13
CA THR A 762 -5.74 13.83 -13.89
C THR A 762 -6.48 12.54 -13.52
N SER A 763 -5.76 11.40 -13.51
CA SER A 763 -6.35 10.08 -13.20
C SER A 763 -6.60 9.86 -11.70
N ALA A 764 -7.59 9.03 -11.38
CA ALA A 764 -7.85 8.60 -10.00
C ALA A 764 -6.66 7.82 -9.40
N LEU A 765 -5.96 7.02 -10.22
CA LEU A 765 -4.76 6.29 -9.82
C LEU A 765 -3.69 7.26 -9.31
N PHE A 766 -3.43 8.35 -10.04
CA PHE A 766 -2.45 9.36 -9.64
C PHE A 766 -2.83 10.04 -8.32
N ALA A 767 -4.09 10.43 -8.14
CA ALA A 767 -4.55 11.02 -6.89
C ALA A 767 -4.36 10.07 -5.69
N ALA A 768 -4.63 8.77 -5.89
CA ALA A 768 -4.39 7.75 -4.88
C ALA A 768 -2.90 7.59 -4.54
N ARG A 769 -2.03 7.48 -5.55
CA ARG A 769 -0.57 7.36 -5.36
C ARG A 769 0.05 8.63 -4.77
N PHE A 770 -0.43 9.81 -5.17
CA PHE A 770 0.00 11.09 -4.59
C PHE A 770 -0.29 11.14 -3.09
N ARG A 771 -1.49 10.74 -2.66
CA ARG A 771 -1.84 10.68 -1.23
C ARG A 771 -0.92 9.73 -0.46
N GLU A 772 -0.62 8.56 -1.01
CA GLU A 772 0.29 7.59 -0.41
C GLU A 772 1.73 8.13 -0.31
N CYS A 773 2.23 8.74 -1.39
CA CYS A 773 3.55 9.37 -1.44
C CYS A 773 3.66 10.55 -0.47
N ALA A 774 2.64 11.42 -0.39
CA ALA A 774 2.62 12.57 0.51
C ALA A 774 2.61 12.15 1.98
N ALA A 775 1.85 11.10 2.32
CA ALA A 775 1.85 10.54 3.66
C ALA A 775 3.21 9.91 4.01
N ARG A 776 3.79 9.12 3.09
CA ARG A 776 5.11 8.48 3.26
C ARG A 776 6.24 9.51 3.39
N SER A 777 6.17 10.61 2.63
CA SER A 777 7.09 11.75 2.68
C SER A 777 6.94 12.62 3.93
N LEU A 778 6.08 12.24 4.87
CA LEU A 778 5.85 12.96 6.13
C LEU A 778 5.23 14.36 5.95
N LEU A 779 4.56 14.61 4.82
CA LEU A 779 3.85 15.87 4.55
C LEU A 779 2.43 15.87 5.14
N LEU A 780 1.82 14.69 5.28
CA LEU A 780 0.50 14.51 5.88
C LEU A 780 0.62 13.79 7.25
N PRO A 781 1.19 14.42 8.29
CA PRO A 781 1.42 13.77 9.57
C PRO A 781 0.11 13.42 10.28
N ARG A 782 0.14 12.32 11.04
CA ARG A 782 -0.92 11.95 11.98
C ARG A 782 -0.91 12.92 13.18
N ARG A 783 -2.07 13.50 13.50
CA ARG A 783 -2.24 14.39 14.68
C ARG A 783 -2.02 13.64 16.00
N ASP A 784 -2.51 12.41 16.09
CA ASP A 784 -2.27 11.50 17.22
C ASP A 784 -1.85 10.14 16.65
N PRO A 785 -0.63 9.65 16.94
CA PRO A 785 -0.17 8.34 16.47
C PRO A 785 -1.00 7.16 16.98
N ARG A 786 -1.72 7.33 18.10
CA ARG A 786 -2.57 6.28 18.70
C ARG A 786 -3.96 6.25 18.09
N ARG A 787 -4.38 7.34 17.45
CA ARG A 787 -5.71 7.47 16.84
C ARG A 787 -5.57 7.49 15.32
N ARG A 788 -6.43 6.72 14.68
CA ARG A 788 -6.50 6.70 13.23
C ARG A 788 -7.03 8.04 12.73
N GLN A 789 -6.50 8.52 11.60
CA GLN A 789 -7.15 9.61 10.87
C GLN A 789 -8.15 8.98 9.90
N PRO A 790 -9.42 9.42 9.90
CA PRO A 790 -10.39 8.98 8.90
C PRO A 790 -9.85 9.19 7.49
N LEU A 791 -10.02 8.21 6.60
CA LEU A 791 -9.46 8.23 5.25
C LEU A 791 -10.03 9.39 4.43
N TRP A 792 -11.28 9.78 4.64
CA TRP A 792 -11.87 10.96 3.99
C TRP A 792 -11.13 12.27 4.33
N GLN A 793 -10.66 12.43 5.58
CA GLN A 793 -9.85 13.58 5.97
C GLN A 793 -8.48 13.54 5.31
N GLN A 794 -7.88 12.35 5.20
CA GLN A 794 -6.63 12.19 4.46
C GLN A 794 -6.80 12.49 2.97
N ARG A 795 -7.90 12.01 2.34
CA ARG A 795 -8.26 12.31 0.94
C ARG A 795 -8.41 13.81 0.73
N GLN A 796 -9.18 14.50 1.58
CA GLN A 796 -9.38 15.95 1.48
C GLN A 796 -8.06 16.73 1.61
N ARG A 797 -7.23 16.41 2.60
CA ARG A 797 -5.93 17.07 2.81
C ARG A 797 -4.96 16.81 1.65
N ALA A 798 -4.93 15.58 1.14
CA ALA A 798 -4.09 15.23 0.01
C ALA A 798 -4.53 15.93 -1.28
N ALA A 799 -5.85 16.06 -1.53
CA ALA A 799 -6.37 16.81 -2.67
C ALA A 799 -5.99 18.30 -2.60
N GLN A 800 -6.16 18.94 -1.44
CA GLN A 800 -5.73 20.32 -1.22
C GLN A 800 -4.22 20.51 -1.43
N LEU A 801 -3.40 19.56 -0.96
CA LEU A 801 -1.97 19.58 -1.19
C LEU A 801 -1.63 19.40 -2.67
N LEU A 802 -2.34 18.53 -3.39
CA LEU A 802 -2.15 18.31 -4.82
C LEU A 802 -2.47 19.55 -5.63
N ASP A 803 -3.56 20.26 -5.31
CA ASP A 803 -3.92 21.50 -5.99
C ASP A 803 -2.82 22.56 -5.88
N VAL A 804 -2.17 22.68 -4.71
CA VAL A 804 -1.01 23.56 -4.53
C VAL A 804 0.22 23.02 -5.25
N ALA A 805 0.47 21.71 -5.19
CA ALA A 805 1.64 21.09 -5.81
C ALA A 805 1.61 21.15 -7.34
N ARG A 806 0.43 21.24 -7.96
CA ARG A 806 0.26 21.41 -9.42
C ARG A 806 0.88 22.70 -9.96
N GLU A 807 1.05 23.72 -9.13
CA GLU A 807 1.74 24.97 -9.51
C GLU A 807 3.27 24.80 -9.61
N TYR A 808 3.83 23.69 -9.08
CA TYR A 808 5.27 23.43 -9.00
C TYR A 808 5.63 22.12 -9.71
N ALA A 809 6.08 22.22 -10.96
CA ALA A 809 6.45 21.07 -11.78
C ALA A 809 7.59 20.22 -11.16
N ASP A 810 8.44 20.83 -10.34
CA ASP A 810 9.57 20.17 -9.68
C ASP A 810 9.22 19.60 -8.29
N PHE A 811 7.95 19.63 -7.87
CA PHE A 811 7.54 19.16 -6.55
C PHE A 811 7.80 17.64 -6.40
N PRO A 812 8.69 17.20 -5.49
CA PRO A 812 9.17 15.81 -5.45
C PRO A 812 8.08 14.75 -5.30
N VAL A 813 7.01 15.05 -4.56
CA VAL A 813 5.90 14.08 -4.36
C VAL A 813 5.05 13.92 -5.61
N THR A 814 4.87 14.99 -6.39
CA THR A 814 4.18 14.93 -7.70
C THR A 814 4.99 14.08 -8.66
N LEU A 815 6.31 14.32 -8.72
CA LEU A 815 7.24 13.55 -9.55
C LEU A 815 7.27 12.07 -9.12
N GLU A 816 7.31 11.78 -7.83
CA GLU A 816 7.28 10.40 -7.32
C GLU A 816 5.96 9.71 -7.60
N ALA A 817 4.82 10.40 -7.46
CA ALA A 817 3.51 9.84 -7.77
C ALA A 817 3.41 9.50 -9.27
N ALA A 818 3.90 10.39 -10.14
CA ALA A 818 3.97 10.13 -11.58
C ALA A 818 4.87 8.93 -11.88
N ARG A 819 6.07 8.91 -11.29
CA ARG A 819 7.03 7.82 -11.45
C ARG A 819 6.46 6.48 -10.99
N GLU A 820 5.79 6.42 -9.84
CA GLU A 820 5.13 5.20 -9.34
C GLU A 820 4.02 4.73 -10.29
N CYS A 821 3.17 5.62 -10.78
CA CYS A 821 2.15 5.27 -11.77
C CYS A 821 2.77 4.72 -13.07
N LEU A 822 3.77 5.42 -13.62
CA LEU A 822 4.32 5.13 -14.94
C LEU A 822 5.26 3.91 -14.96
N GLN A 823 6.01 3.68 -13.88
CA GLN A 823 7.06 2.65 -13.82
C GLN A 823 6.70 1.44 -12.96
N ASP A 824 6.02 1.64 -11.82
CA ASP A 824 5.71 0.54 -10.90
C ASP A 824 4.34 -0.08 -11.19
N VAL A 825 3.35 0.75 -11.54
CA VAL A 825 2.00 0.29 -11.88
C VAL A 825 1.90 -0.05 -13.38
N PHE A 826 2.24 0.89 -14.24
CA PHE A 826 2.21 0.71 -15.69
C PHE A 826 3.46 0.02 -16.23
N ASP A 827 3.38 -0.40 -17.49
CA ASP A 827 4.49 -0.87 -18.32
C ASP A 827 4.47 -0.09 -19.65
N GLN A 828 4.87 1.17 -19.57
CA GLN A 828 4.93 2.10 -20.71
C GLN A 828 5.88 1.62 -21.81
N PRO A 829 7.07 1.03 -21.52
CA PRO A 829 7.92 0.44 -22.54
C PRO A 829 7.22 -0.68 -23.33
N ALA A 830 6.45 -1.55 -22.66
CA ALA A 830 5.68 -2.59 -23.34
C ALA A 830 4.53 -2.03 -24.17
N LEU A 831 3.87 -0.94 -23.74
CA LEU A 831 2.86 -0.26 -24.54
C LEU A 831 3.47 0.37 -25.81
N ALA A 832 4.61 1.04 -25.69
CA ALA A 832 5.33 1.59 -26.84
C ALA A 832 5.82 0.48 -27.79
N GLU A 833 6.24 -0.67 -27.26
CA GLU A 833 6.57 -1.85 -28.07
C GLU A 833 5.35 -2.40 -28.82
N LEU A 834 4.18 -2.49 -28.15
CA LEU A 834 2.93 -2.88 -28.81
C LEU A 834 2.60 -1.95 -29.98
N MET A 835 2.71 -0.63 -29.79
CA MET A 835 2.47 0.35 -30.86
C MET A 835 3.46 0.18 -32.01
N ARG A 836 4.76 -0.01 -31.72
CA ARG A 836 5.77 -0.32 -32.74
C ARG A 836 5.43 -1.58 -33.51
N ASP A 837 4.99 -2.62 -32.82
CA ASP A 837 4.67 -3.91 -33.42
C ASP A 837 3.36 -3.89 -34.23
N LEU A 838 2.38 -3.07 -33.85
CA LEU A 838 1.18 -2.79 -34.65
C LEU A 838 1.54 -2.04 -35.94
N THR A 839 2.34 -0.97 -35.85
CA THR A 839 2.81 -0.19 -37.02
C THR A 839 3.68 -1.04 -37.95
N ALA A 840 4.56 -1.87 -37.40
CA ALA A 840 5.40 -2.81 -38.15
C ALA A 840 4.64 -4.07 -38.63
N ARG A 841 3.34 -4.19 -38.32
CA ARG A 841 2.48 -5.34 -38.66
C ARG A 841 3.00 -6.70 -38.14
N LYS A 842 3.78 -6.68 -37.05
CA LYS A 842 4.15 -7.90 -36.31
C LYS A 842 3.02 -8.37 -35.41
N VAL A 843 2.23 -7.43 -34.90
CA VAL A 843 0.93 -7.66 -34.26
C VAL A 843 -0.16 -7.25 -35.25
N ARG A 844 -1.11 -8.14 -35.49
CA ARG A 844 -2.27 -7.90 -36.35
C ARG A 844 -3.37 -7.23 -35.55
N LEU A 845 -3.99 -6.20 -36.12
CA LEU A 845 -5.21 -5.59 -35.62
C LEU A 845 -6.39 -6.12 -36.43
N VAL A 846 -7.43 -6.61 -35.76
CA VAL A 846 -8.64 -7.15 -36.39
C VAL A 846 -9.85 -6.39 -35.86
N GLU A 847 -10.64 -5.82 -36.75
CA GLU A 847 -11.94 -5.24 -36.43
C GLU A 847 -13.06 -6.25 -36.67
N VAL A 848 -13.98 -6.32 -35.71
CA VAL A 848 -15.18 -7.13 -35.84
C VAL A 848 -16.37 -6.43 -35.21
N GLU A 849 -17.51 -6.54 -35.87
CA GLU A 849 -18.81 -6.13 -35.32
C GLU A 849 -19.62 -7.39 -35.02
N SER A 850 -20.16 -7.46 -33.81
CA SER A 850 -20.96 -8.58 -33.32
C SER A 850 -22.33 -8.09 -32.88
N GLU A 851 -23.37 -8.87 -33.19
CA GLU A 851 -24.75 -8.55 -32.75
C GLU A 851 -24.89 -8.64 -31.23
N ARG A 852 -24.06 -9.46 -30.58
CA ARG A 852 -24.03 -9.70 -29.14
C ARG A 852 -22.57 -9.83 -28.70
N PRO A 853 -22.24 -9.47 -27.45
CA PRO A 853 -20.87 -9.61 -26.96
C PRO A 853 -20.37 -11.05 -27.05
N SER A 854 -19.18 -11.22 -27.61
CA SER A 854 -18.46 -12.49 -27.69
C SER A 854 -18.19 -13.09 -26.30
N PRO A 855 -17.87 -14.40 -26.18
CA PRO A 855 -17.44 -14.99 -24.91
C PRO A 855 -16.37 -14.20 -24.14
N PHE A 856 -15.38 -13.62 -24.83
CA PHE A 856 -14.33 -12.81 -24.23
C PHE A 856 -14.89 -11.45 -23.79
N ALA A 857 -15.71 -10.80 -24.64
CA ALA A 857 -16.34 -9.53 -24.28
C ALA A 857 -17.27 -9.67 -23.08
N ARG A 858 -18.04 -10.77 -22.98
CA ARG A 858 -18.86 -11.07 -21.80
C ARG A 858 -18.01 -11.22 -20.53
N SER A 859 -16.85 -11.85 -20.65
CA SER A 859 -15.91 -12.02 -19.52
C SER A 859 -15.36 -10.66 -19.06
N LEU A 860 -15.01 -9.78 -19.99
CA LEU A 860 -14.59 -8.40 -19.72
C LEU A 860 -15.70 -7.56 -19.07
N LEU A 861 -16.93 -7.65 -19.59
CA LEU A 861 -18.09 -6.92 -19.06
C LEU A 861 -18.54 -7.41 -17.68
N PHE A 862 -18.28 -8.67 -17.32
CA PHE A 862 -18.56 -9.16 -15.97
C PHE A 862 -17.68 -8.45 -14.91
N GLY A 863 -16.42 -8.15 -15.25
CA GLY A 863 -15.54 -7.31 -14.43
C GLY A 863 -16.03 -5.86 -14.31
N TYR A 864 -16.60 -5.31 -15.39
CA TYR A 864 -17.13 -3.94 -15.45
C TYR A 864 -18.24 -3.64 -14.43
N VAL A 865 -19.21 -4.55 -14.22
CA VAL A 865 -20.29 -4.34 -13.24
C VAL A 865 -19.74 -4.23 -11.81
N GLY A 866 -18.69 -4.99 -11.50
CA GLY A 866 -17.98 -4.96 -10.22
C GLY A 866 -16.98 -3.80 -10.05
N ALA A 867 -16.63 -3.09 -11.13
CA ALA A 867 -15.74 -1.93 -11.08
C ALA A 867 -16.51 -0.61 -11.12
N PHE A 868 -17.58 -0.50 -11.92
CA PHE A 868 -18.44 0.69 -12.03
C PHE A 868 -19.14 1.05 -10.71
N LEU A 869 -19.59 0.04 -9.95
CA LEU A 869 -20.16 0.24 -8.63
C LEU A 869 -19.12 0.74 -7.59
N TYR A 870 -17.81 0.64 -7.86
CA TYR A 870 -16.82 0.72 -6.77
C TYR A 870 -15.54 1.55 -7.07
N GLU A 871 -15.16 1.88 -8.30
CA GLU A 871 -13.81 2.42 -8.59
C GLU A 871 -13.57 3.92 -8.35
N GLY A 872 -14.60 4.78 -8.31
CA GLY A 872 -14.37 6.20 -8.01
C GLY A 872 -14.07 6.47 -6.53
N ASP A 873 -13.24 7.48 -6.26
CA ASP A 873 -12.99 8.01 -4.91
C ASP A 873 -14.14 8.87 -4.37
N ALA A 874 -15.17 9.15 -5.19
CA ALA A 874 -16.42 9.79 -4.78
C ALA A 874 -17.42 8.73 -4.25
N PRO A 875 -18.09 8.96 -3.11
CA PRO A 875 -19.17 8.12 -2.60
C PRO A 875 -20.23 7.80 -3.68
N LEU A 876 -20.76 6.58 -3.70
CA LEU A 876 -21.86 6.18 -4.59
C LEU A 876 -23.08 7.11 -4.47
N ALA A 877 -23.33 7.65 -3.28
CA ALA A 877 -24.38 8.64 -3.03
C ALA A 877 -24.10 9.99 -3.70
N GLU A 878 -22.84 10.44 -3.72
CA GLU A 878 -22.40 11.64 -4.44
C GLU A 878 -22.39 11.42 -5.95
N ARG A 879 -22.07 10.22 -6.46
CA ARG A 879 -22.16 9.93 -7.90
C ARG A 879 -23.60 9.82 -8.39
N ARG A 880 -24.49 9.23 -7.59
CA ARG A 880 -25.95 9.30 -7.84
C ARG A 880 -26.47 10.73 -7.73
N ALA A 881 -25.97 11.53 -6.79
CA ALA A 881 -26.34 12.94 -6.67
C ALA A 881 -25.76 13.81 -7.79
N ALA A 882 -24.54 13.55 -8.25
CA ALA A 882 -23.86 14.28 -9.34
C ALA A 882 -24.48 13.97 -10.71
N ALA A 883 -24.93 12.73 -10.93
CA ALA A 883 -25.77 12.39 -12.08
C ALA A 883 -27.17 13.06 -12.04
N LEU A 884 -27.61 13.48 -10.85
CA LEU A 884 -28.89 14.17 -10.61
C LEU A 884 -28.72 15.68 -10.32
N ALA A 885 -27.50 16.22 -10.42
CA ALA A 885 -27.16 17.62 -10.12
C ALA A 885 -26.55 18.35 -11.32
N LEU A 886 -26.97 17.97 -12.53
CA LEU A 886 -26.95 18.88 -13.68
C LEU A 886 -27.99 19.98 -13.44
N ASP A 887 -27.55 21.00 -12.70
CA ASP A 887 -27.53 22.40 -13.13
C ASP A 887 -27.38 23.28 -11.88
N SER A 888 -26.15 23.74 -11.63
CA SER A 888 -25.85 24.74 -10.58
C SER A 888 -25.69 26.15 -11.16
N GLY A 889 -25.93 26.33 -12.47
CA GLY A 889 -26.00 27.64 -13.11
C GLY A 889 -27.26 28.43 -12.75
N LEU A 890 -28.26 27.78 -12.15
CA LEU A 890 -29.59 28.35 -11.87
C LEU A 890 -29.88 28.57 -10.36
N LEU A 891 -28.85 28.55 -9.51
CA LEU A 891 -28.92 28.93 -8.08
C LEU A 891 -28.15 30.21 -7.76
N GLY A 892 -27.85 31.01 -8.78
CA GLY A 892 -27.24 32.34 -8.67
C GLY A 892 -28.22 33.53 -8.73
N GLU A 893 -29.48 33.30 -9.12
CA GLU A 893 -30.47 34.39 -9.34
C GLU A 893 -31.62 34.44 -8.32
N LEU A 894 -31.70 33.51 -7.36
CA LEU A 894 -32.84 33.42 -6.42
C LEU A 894 -32.50 33.39 -4.92
N LEU A 895 -31.23 33.57 -4.53
CA LEU A 895 -30.87 33.78 -3.12
C LEU A 895 -30.38 35.21 -2.95
N GLY A 896 -31.36 36.08 -2.70
CA GLY A 896 -31.17 37.50 -2.45
C GLY A 896 -30.07 37.77 -1.42
N ARG A 897 -29.38 38.88 -1.65
CA ARG A 897 -28.35 39.44 -0.78
C ARG A 897 -28.86 39.47 0.68
N VAL A 898 -28.36 38.56 1.51
CA VAL A 898 -28.28 38.81 2.94
C VAL A 898 -26.99 39.60 3.12
N ASP A 899 -27.09 40.83 3.59
CA ASP A 899 -25.92 41.66 3.89
C ASP A 899 -25.04 40.90 4.91
N LEU A 900 -23.85 40.50 4.47
CA LEU A 900 -22.88 39.71 5.26
C LEU A 900 -22.46 40.40 6.57
N ARG A 901 -22.79 41.68 6.72
CA ARG A 901 -22.58 42.52 7.90
C ARG A 901 -23.33 42.03 9.14
N GLU A 902 -24.41 41.25 8.98
CA GLU A 902 -25.24 40.75 10.10
C GLU A 902 -24.81 39.38 10.66
N LEU A 903 -23.88 38.68 10.01
CA LEU A 903 -23.50 37.30 10.37
C LEU A 903 -22.14 37.16 11.08
N LEU A 904 -21.33 38.22 11.11
CA LEU A 904 -19.99 38.20 11.70
C LEU A 904 -19.99 38.91 13.06
N ASP A 905 -19.75 38.13 14.12
CA ASP A 905 -19.60 38.64 15.48
C ASP A 905 -18.27 39.44 15.63
N PRO A 906 -18.30 40.70 16.10
CA PRO A 906 -17.11 41.54 16.24
C PRO A 906 -16.04 40.97 17.19
N THR A 907 -16.46 40.28 18.25
CA THR A 907 -15.56 39.65 19.24
C THR A 907 -14.83 38.46 18.61
N VAL A 908 -15.56 37.63 17.87
CA VAL A 908 -15.01 36.51 17.11
C VAL A 908 -14.02 36.98 16.04
N LEU A 909 -14.31 38.10 15.39
CA LEU A 909 -13.44 38.72 14.40
C LEU A 909 -12.11 39.13 15.05
N ALA A 910 -12.16 39.91 16.14
CA ALA A 910 -10.97 40.37 16.85
C ALA A 910 -10.13 39.21 17.43
N GLU A 911 -10.76 38.19 18.02
CA GLU A 911 -10.06 37.03 18.57
C GLU A 911 -9.41 36.17 17.48
N THR A 912 -10.12 35.96 16.37
CA THR A 912 -9.61 35.19 15.24
C THR A 912 -8.43 35.90 14.58
N GLU A 913 -8.50 37.22 14.40
CA GLU A 913 -7.39 38.01 13.90
C GLU A 913 -6.17 37.95 14.82
N ARG A 914 -6.36 38.12 16.14
CA ARG A 914 -5.26 37.95 17.12
C ARG A 914 -4.62 36.57 17.01
N GLN A 915 -5.40 35.52 16.81
CA GLN A 915 -4.88 34.16 16.63
C GLN A 915 -4.10 33.99 15.31
N LEU A 916 -4.62 34.52 14.20
CA LEU A 916 -3.96 34.47 12.89
C LEU A 916 -2.63 35.23 12.90
N ARG A 917 -2.55 36.35 13.64
CA ARG A 917 -1.34 37.16 13.83
C ARG A 917 -0.39 36.66 14.93
N TRP A 918 -0.68 35.51 15.55
CA TRP A 918 0.08 34.90 16.65
C TRP A 918 0.21 35.79 17.90
N LEU A 919 -0.82 36.58 18.21
CA LEU A 919 -0.92 37.45 19.40
C LEU A 919 -1.64 36.80 20.60
N THR A 920 -1.80 35.48 20.55
CA THR A 920 -2.45 34.66 21.60
C THR A 920 -1.41 33.88 22.39
N GLU A 921 -1.63 33.67 23.69
CA GLU A 921 -0.69 32.96 24.57
C GLU A 921 -0.28 31.58 24.03
N GLN A 922 -1.20 30.83 23.41
CA GLN A 922 -0.92 29.50 22.85
C GLN A 922 0.01 29.50 21.62
N ARG A 923 0.28 30.68 21.04
CA ARG A 923 1.09 30.87 19.82
C ARG A 923 2.39 31.63 20.09
N ARG A 924 2.72 31.92 21.35
CA ARG A 924 3.99 32.56 21.70
C ARG A 924 5.17 31.67 21.30
N PRO A 925 6.20 32.20 20.60
CA PRO A 925 7.42 31.47 20.30
C PRO A 925 8.12 30.99 21.58
N ARG A 926 8.59 29.75 21.59
CA ARG A 926 9.27 29.16 22.75
C ARG A 926 10.77 29.00 22.54
N ASP A 927 11.21 29.04 21.29
CA ASP A 927 12.59 28.93 20.84
C ASP A 927 12.81 29.72 19.54
N ALA A 928 14.06 29.80 19.07
CA ALA A 928 14.41 30.46 17.82
C ALA A 928 13.73 29.82 16.59
N GLU A 929 13.40 28.52 16.62
CA GLU A 929 12.69 27.84 15.54
C GLU A 929 11.24 28.31 15.39
N ASP A 930 10.57 28.55 16.51
CA ASP A 930 9.22 29.14 16.53
C ASP A 930 9.24 30.58 15.97
N VAL A 931 10.35 31.33 16.10
CA VAL A 931 10.50 32.67 15.50
C VAL A 931 10.63 32.62 13.97
N VAL A 932 11.39 31.66 13.43
CA VAL A 932 11.44 31.45 11.97
C VAL A 932 10.07 31.06 11.43
N GLU A 933 9.35 30.17 12.13
CA GLU A 933 7.99 29.79 11.75
C GLU A 933 7.02 30.99 11.83
N LEU A 934 7.16 31.84 12.84
CA LEU A 934 6.39 33.08 12.98
C LEU A 934 6.60 34.01 11.78
N LEU A 935 7.85 34.32 11.42
CA LEU A 935 8.17 35.19 10.28
C LEU A 935 7.73 34.58 8.95
N ARG A 936 7.81 33.26 8.82
CA ARG A 936 7.32 32.53 7.63
C ARG A 936 5.80 32.61 7.47
N VAL A 937 5.05 32.52 8.58
CA VAL A 937 3.58 32.55 8.57
C VAL A 937 3.05 33.98 8.46
N VAL A 938 3.55 34.88 9.29
CA VAL A 938 3.05 36.26 9.41
C VAL A 938 3.65 37.17 8.35
N GLY A 939 4.91 36.98 7.97
CA GLY A 939 5.67 37.84 7.07
C GLY A 939 6.64 38.74 7.82
N ASP A 940 6.86 39.94 7.29
CA ASP A 940 7.74 40.93 7.87
C ASP A 940 7.23 41.39 9.24
N LEU A 941 8.12 41.53 10.22
CA LEU A 941 7.79 42.08 11.54
C LEU A 941 8.84 43.09 11.99
N GLY A 942 8.40 44.16 12.63
CA GLY A 942 9.29 45.08 13.34
C GLY A 942 9.73 44.49 14.68
N GLU A 943 10.80 45.05 15.28
CA GLU A 943 11.31 44.59 16.58
C GLU A 943 10.26 44.70 17.69
N ALA A 944 9.48 45.79 17.73
CA ALA A 944 8.38 45.96 18.68
C ALA A 944 7.26 44.92 18.49
N GLU A 945 6.94 44.55 17.24
CA GLU A 945 5.92 43.53 16.94
C GLU A 945 6.40 42.12 17.33
N LEU A 946 7.70 41.85 17.21
CA LEU A 946 8.33 40.61 17.67
C LEU A 946 8.35 40.53 19.22
N ALA A 947 8.66 41.64 19.89
CA ALA A 947 8.64 41.72 21.34
C ALA A 947 7.23 41.50 21.92
N GLU A 948 6.18 42.05 21.27
CA GLU A 948 4.78 41.82 21.65
C GLU A 948 4.41 40.32 21.62
N ARG A 949 5.02 39.56 20.72
CA ARG A 949 4.83 38.11 20.57
C ARG A 949 5.72 37.29 21.50
N GLY A 950 6.61 37.93 22.26
CA GLY A 950 7.51 37.27 23.20
C GLY A 950 8.79 36.72 22.57
N ALA A 951 9.19 37.19 21.39
CA ALA A 951 10.46 36.80 20.76
C ALA A 951 11.61 37.68 21.31
N PRO A 952 12.58 37.13 22.07
CA PRO A 952 13.76 37.86 22.53
C PRO A 952 14.72 38.21 21.39
N VAL A 953 15.41 39.34 21.53
CA VAL A 953 16.38 39.85 20.55
C VAL A 953 17.58 38.91 20.35
N GLU A 954 17.93 38.13 21.38
CA GLU A 954 19.00 37.14 21.32
C GLU A 954 18.77 36.09 20.23
N TRP A 955 17.52 35.57 20.11
CA TRP A 955 17.17 34.61 19.06
C TRP A 955 17.24 35.24 17.67
N LEU A 956 16.90 36.52 17.52
CA LEU A 956 17.01 37.22 16.24
C LEU A 956 18.47 37.37 15.81
N THR A 957 19.34 37.77 16.74
CA THR A 957 20.78 37.88 16.50
C THR A 957 21.40 36.53 16.11
N GLU A 958 21.00 35.45 16.80
CA GLU A 958 21.43 34.09 16.47
C GLU A 958 20.99 33.70 15.04
N LEU A 959 19.71 33.90 14.71
CA LEU A 959 19.15 33.57 13.40
C LEU A 959 19.72 34.42 12.26
N GLU A 960 20.04 35.69 12.50
CA GLU A 960 20.72 36.57 11.55
C GLU A 960 22.14 36.08 11.29
N SER A 961 22.88 35.71 12.34
CA SER A 961 24.23 35.15 12.21
C SER A 961 24.25 33.83 11.44
N ALA A 962 23.21 33.01 11.62
CA ALA A 962 22.98 31.77 10.87
C ALA A 962 22.36 32.01 9.47
N ARG A 963 22.14 33.27 9.06
CA ARG A 963 21.53 33.67 7.78
C ARG A 963 20.15 33.06 7.50
N ARG A 964 19.38 32.81 8.55
CA ARG A 964 18.01 32.28 8.46
C ARG A 964 16.95 33.38 8.47
N VAL A 965 17.30 34.53 9.03
CA VAL A 965 16.48 35.74 9.03
C VAL A 965 17.33 36.89 8.49
N LEU A 966 16.71 37.80 7.74
CA LEU A 966 17.34 38.98 7.19
C LEU A 966 16.74 40.23 7.84
N ARG A 967 17.58 41.24 8.04
CA ARG A 967 17.16 42.60 8.36
C ARG A 967 17.09 43.42 7.08
N VAL A 968 15.90 43.92 6.76
CA VAL A 968 15.60 44.65 5.52
C VAL A 968 14.81 45.93 5.82
N ARG A 969 14.73 46.83 4.83
CA ARG A 969 13.93 48.06 4.96
C ARG A 969 12.68 47.98 4.08
N ILE A 970 11.50 48.02 4.69
CA ILE A 970 10.19 48.01 4.00
C ILE A 970 9.41 49.24 4.43
N ALA A 971 8.83 49.97 3.48
CA ALA A 971 8.09 51.22 3.72
C ALA A 971 8.86 52.26 4.56
N GLY A 972 10.20 52.24 4.51
CA GLY A 972 11.05 53.17 5.26
C GLY A 972 11.39 52.72 6.69
N GLU A 973 10.95 51.56 7.15
CA GLU A 973 11.21 51.02 8.49
C GLU A 973 12.07 49.74 8.43
N GLU A 974 12.90 49.51 9.46
CA GLU A 974 13.65 48.24 9.59
C GLU A 974 12.71 47.11 10.01
N ARG A 975 12.77 46.00 9.28
CA ARG A 975 11.92 44.82 9.46
C ARG A 975 12.76 43.55 9.41
N TRP A 976 12.37 42.55 10.19
CA TRP A 976 12.90 41.20 10.17
C TRP A 976 12.05 40.32 9.27
N VAL A 977 12.69 39.53 8.42
CA VAL A 977 12.02 38.64 7.44
C VAL A 977 12.75 37.31 7.37
N GLY A 978 12.04 36.21 7.08
CA GLY A 978 12.69 34.93 6.78
C GLY A 978 13.54 35.04 5.52
N VAL A 979 14.67 34.33 5.47
CA VAL A 979 15.54 34.31 4.28
C VAL A 979 14.82 33.79 3.04
N GLU A 980 13.79 32.95 3.22
CA GLU A 980 12.94 32.41 2.17
C GLU A 980 12.09 33.46 1.43
N ASP A 981 11.98 34.67 1.99
CA ASP A 981 11.26 35.80 1.38
C ASP A 981 12.15 36.76 0.61
N ALA A 982 13.46 36.49 0.55
CA ALA A 982 14.43 37.35 -0.11
C ALA A 982 14.04 37.70 -1.55
N ALA A 983 13.81 36.70 -2.42
CA ALA A 983 13.36 36.94 -3.80
C ALA A 983 12.00 37.66 -3.86
N ARG A 984 11.03 37.26 -3.03
CA ARG A 984 9.68 37.87 -3.01
C ARG A 984 9.75 39.37 -2.71
N LEU A 985 10.52 39.75 -1.70
CA LEU A 985 10.66 41.15 -1.27
C LEU A 985 11.48 41.98 -2.25
N ARG A 986 12.57 41.41 -2.80
CA ARG A 986 13.36 42.07 -3.85
C ARG A 986 12.49 42.35 -5.08
N ASP A 987 11.74 41.35 -5.55
CA ASP A 987 11.02 41.42 -6.82
C ASP A 987 9.69 42.19 -6.70
N ALA A 988 8.99 42.11 -5.56
CA ALA A 988 7.75 42.87 -5.34
C ALA A 988 7.98 44.32 -4.90
N LEU A 989 8.95 44.56 -4.02
CA LEU A 989 9.10 45.83 -3.30
C LEU A 989 10.41 46.56 -3.63
N GLY A 990 11.32 45.96 -4.40
CA GLY A 990 12.63 46.56 -4.69
C GLY A 990 13.57 46.61 -3.48
N VAL A 991 13.36 45.74 -2.49
CA VAL A 991 14.12 45.74 -1.23
C VAL A 991 15.57 45.34 -1.48
N ALA A 992 16.51 46.14 -0.97
CA ALA A 992 17.94 45.81 -0.98
C ALA A 992 18.23 44.68 0.02
N LEU A 993 18.71 43.53 -0.49
CA LEU A 993 19.04 42.37 0.32
C LEU A 993 20.47 42.46 0.89
N PRO A 994 20.74 41.95 2.10
CA PRO A 994 22.09 41.84 2.65
C PRO A 994 23.02 40.99 1.78
N VAL A 995 24.33 41.24 1.86
CA VAL A 995 25.35 40.46 1.14
C VAL A 995 25.44 39.04 1.73
N GLY A 996 25.52 38.03 0.88
CA GLY A 996 25.71 36.63 1.30
C GLY A 996 24.44 35.78 1.40
N VAL A 997 23.30 36.26 0.88
CA VAL A 997 22.11 35.43 0.66
C VAL A 997 22.40 34.40 -0.43
N ALA A 998 22.13 33.12 -0.16
CA ALA A 998 22.39 32.05 -1.11
C ALA A 998 21.51 32.17 -2.38
N GLU A 999 22.07 31.82 -3.54
CA GLU A 999 21.43 31.97 -4.86
C GLU A 999 20.05 31.30 -4.94
N ALA A 1000 19.86 30.17 -4.26
CA ALA A 1000 18.58 29.47 -4.21
C ALA A 1000 17.42 30.36 -3.69
N TYR A 1001 17.69 31.25 -2.72
CA TYR A 1001 16.70 32.18 -2.17
C TYR A 1001 16.52 33.45 -3.02
N LEU A 1002 17.32 33.60 -4.08
CA LEU A 1002 17.26 34.73 -5.01
C LEU A 1002 16.52 34.36 -6.31
N THR A 1003 16.09 33.10 -6.46
CA THR A 1003 15.30 32.64 -7.61
C THR A 1003 13.97 33.41 -7.67
N PRO A 1004 13.64 34.07 -8.80
CA PRO A 1004 12.39 34.79 -8.94
C PRO A 1004 11.16 33.90 -8.71
N VAL A 1005 10.13 34.45 -8.08
CA VAL A 1005 8.82 33.80 -7.95
C VAL A 1005 7.84 34.35 -8.99
N ALA A 1006 6.81 33.57 -9.36
CA ALA A 1006 5.90 33.93 -10.45
C ALA A 1006 5.06 35.18 -10.18
N ASP A 1007 4.52 35.34 -8.97
CA ASP A 1007 3.71 36.50 -8.57
C ASP A 1007 4.15 37.02 -7.18
N PRO A 1008 5.30 37.71 -7.08
CA PRO A 1008 5.88 38.11 -5.80
C PRO A 1008 4.95 39.08 -5.04
N LEU A 1009 4.28 39.99 -5.75
CA LEU A 1009 3.34 40.93 -5.17
C LEU A 1009 2.05 40.22 -4.73
N GLY A 1010 1.49 39.35 -5.57
CA GLY A 1010 0.32 38.55 -5.21
C GLY A 1010 0.57 37.68 -3.98
N ASP A 1011 1.75 37.08 -3.86
CA ASP A 1011 2.17 36.28 -2.70
C ASP A 1011 2.18 37.08 -1.39
N LEU A 1012 2.75 38.30 -1.41
CA LEU A 1012 2.80 39.18 -0.23
C LEU A 1012 1.40 39.63 0.18
N VAL A 1013 0.58 40.06 -0.79
CA VAL A 1013 -0.81 40.48 -0.56
C VAL A 1013 -1.68 39.32 -0.07
N ALA A 1014 -1.53 38.12 -0.65
CA ALA A 1014 -2.24 36.93 -0.21
C ALA A 1014 -1.80 36.46 1.18
N ARG A 1015 -0.51 36.62 1.54
CA ARG A 1015 -0.05 36.37 2.91
C ARG A 1015 -0.68 37.36 3.89
N TYR A 1016 -0.66 38.65 3.57
CA TYR A 1016 -1.32 39.68 4.37
C TYR A 1016 -2.80 39.36 4.59
N ALA A 1017 -3.52 38.96 3.54
CA ALA A 1017 -4.93 38.60 3.62
C ALA A 1017 -5.21 37.37 4.51
N ARG A 1018 -4.32 36.38 4.55
CA ARG A 1018 -4.48 35.17 5.39
C ARG A 1018 -4.19 35.40 6.87
N THR A 1019 -3.43 36.44 7.19
CA THR A 1019 -3.03 36.74 8.56
C THR A 1019 -3.90 37.80 9.21
N HIS A 1020 -4.77 38.47 8.45
CA HIS A 1020 -5.67 39.53 8.92
C HIS A 1020 -7.15 39.14 8.73
N GLY A 1021 -8.02 39.77 9.51
CA GLY A 1021 -9.46 39.79 9.22
C GLY A 1021 -9.77 40.69 8.00
N PRO A 1022 -11.04 41.04 7.75
CA PRO A 1022 -11.40 41.99 6.71
C PRO A 1022 -10.61 43.30 6.78
N PHE A 1023 -9.95 43.69 5.69
CA PHE A 1023 -9.07 44.86 5.63
C PHE A 1023 -9.33 45.73 4.40
N ALA A 1024 -8.99 47.02 4.49
CA ALA A 1024 -9.02 47.92 3.34
C ALA A 1024 -7.72 47.82 2.53
N ALA A 1025 -7.78 47.98 1.20
CA ALA A 1025 -6.60 47.94 0.35
C ALA A 1025 -5.54 48.97 0.76
N ALA A 1026 -5.97 50.14 1.26
CA ALA A 1026 -5.09 51.18 1.76
C ALA A 1026 -4.22 50.74 2.94
N THR A 1027 -4.72 49.85 3.82
CA THR A 1027 -3.97 49.36 4.98
C THR A 1027 -2.83 48.44 4.57
N CYS A 1028 -3.10 47.52 3.62
CA CYS A 1028 -2.08 46.64 3.04
C CYS A 1028 -1.05 47.44 2.21
N ALA A 1029 -1.51 48.44 1.45
CA ALA A 1029 -0.64 49.33 0.70
C ALA A 1029 0.32 50.13 1.61
N ALA A 1030 -0.18 50.65 2.74
CA ALA A 1030 0.64 51.32 3.73
C ALA A 1030 1.69 50.39 4.35
N ARG A 1031 1.34 49.12 4.66
CA ARG A 1031 2.27 48.13 5.22
C ARG A 1031 3.48 47.91 4.33
N PHE A 1032 3.27 47.80 3.01
CA PHE A 1032 4.34 47.50 2.06
C PHE A 1032 4.96 48.72 1.38
N GLY A 1033 4.45 49.93 1.65
CA GLY A 1033 4.93 51.16 1.00
C GLY A 1033 4.56 51.25 -0.48
N LEU A 1034 3.43 50.63 -0.87
CA LEU A 1034 2.95 50.57 -2.25
C LEU A 1034 1.80 51.57 -2.49
N GLY A 1035 1.53 51.89 -3.76
CA GLY A 1035 0.32 52.65 -4.12
C GLY A 1035 -0.95 51.80 -3.94
N VAL A 1036 -2.03 52.39 -3.42
CA VAL A 1036 -3.31 51.69 -3.16
C VAL A 1036 -3.84 50.96 -4.40
N PHE A 1037 -3.77 51.61 -5.57
CA PHE A 1037 -4.20 51.02 -6.83
C PHE A 1037 -3.43 49.73 -7.21
N VAL A 1038 -2.12 49.67 -6.89
CA VAL A 1038 -1.28 48.50 -7.17
C VAL A 1038 -1.74 47.29 -6.35
N VAL A 1039 -2.05 47.52 -5.07
CA VAL A 1039 -2.59 46.49 -4.17
C VAL A 1039 -4.01 46.07 -4.57
N GLU A 1040 -4.86 47.01 -4.98
CA GLU A 1040 -6.21 46.70 -5.49
C GLU A 1040 -6.18 45.80 -6.73
N GLN A 1041 -5.27 46.04 -7.67
CA GLN A 1041 -5.12 45.18 -8.85
C GLN A 1041 -4.67 43.77 -8.49
N ALA A 1042 -3.74 43.64 -7.53
CA ALA A 1042 -3.32 42.33 -7.00
C ALA A 1042 -4.49 41.61 -6.32
N LEU A 1043 -5.27 42.32 -5.50
CA LEU A 1043 -6.47 41.76 -4.83
C LEU A 1043 -7.55 41.35 -5.82
N ARG A 1044 -7.79 42.12 -6.89
CA ARG A 1044 -8.73 41.75 -7.96
C ARG A 1044 -8.31 40.45 -8.67
N ARG A 1045 -7.02 40.28 -9.00
CA ARG A 1045 -6.48 39.04 -9.57
C ARG A 1045 -6.58 37.85 -8.61
N LEU A 1046 -6.37 38.08 -7.32
CA LEU A 1046 -6.59 37.05 -6.29
C LEU A 1046 -8.08 36.72 -6.12
N ALA A 1047 -8.99 37.65 -6.38
CA ALA A 1047 -10.42 37.39 -6.35
C ALA A 1047 -10.92 36.59 -7.56
N THR A 1048 -10.35 36.80 -8.76
CA THR A 1048 -10.70 35.97 -9.93
C THR A 1048 -10.31 34.50 -9.75
N THR A 1049 -9.31 34.21 -8.93
CA THR A 1049 -8.90 32.85 -8.56
C THR A 1049 -9.61 32.34 -7.30
N GLY A 1050 -10.56 33.09 -6.74
CA GLY A 1050 -11.34 32.72 -5.56
C GLY A 1050 -10.58 32.75 -4.23
N ARG A 1051 -9.36 33.29 -4.21
CA ARG A 1051 -8.48 33.29 -3.03
C ARG A 1051 -8.83 34.38 -2.02
N VAL A 1052 -9.25 35.55 -2.51
CA VAL A 1052 -9.80 36.63 -1.67
C VAL A 1052 -11.19 37.02 -2.15
N VAL A 1053 -12.00 37.55 -1.24
CA VAL A 1053 -13.36 38.03 -1.52
C VAL A 1053 -13.43 39.50 -1.18
N SER A 1054 -14.06 40.29 -2.05
CA SER A 1054 -14.38 41.69 -1.81
C SER A 1054 -15.79 41.86 -1.26
N GLY A 1055 -15.99 42.75 -0.31
CA GLY A 1055 -17.31 43.06 0.25
C GLY A 1055 -17.23 44.02 1.43
N GLU A 1056 -18.38 44.28 2.05
CA GLU A 1056 -18.46 44.97 3.34
C GLU A 1056 -18.68 43.92 4.42
N PHE A 1057 -17.65 43.65 5.24
CA PHE A 1057 -17.65 42.52 6.18
C PHE A 1057 -17.65 42.97 7.65
N ALA A 1058 -17.00 44.09 7.97
CA ALA A 1058 -16.94 44.61 9.33
C ALA A 1058 -18.05 45.65 9.59
N PRO A 1059 -18.74 45.62 10.74
CA PRO A 1059 -19.84 46.52 11.05
C PRO A 1059 -19.43 47.99 11.17
N ASP A 1060 -18.17 48.29 11.48
CA ASP A 1060 -17.67 49.65 11.75
C ASP A 1060 -16.89 50.30 10.60
N SER A 1061 -16.85 49.65 9.43
CA SER A 1061 -16.07 50.07 8.26
C SER A 1061 -16.98 50.47 7.10
N VAL A 1062 -16.69 51.59 6.44
CA VAL A 1062 -17.37 52.03 5.21
C VAL A 1062 -16.42 51.89 4.02
N GLY A 1063 -16.86 51.22 2.95
CA GLY A 1063 -16.07 50.99 1.73
C GLY A 1063 -15.64 49.54 1.52
N THR A 1064 -15.12 49.24 0.32
CA THR A 1064 -14.75 47.88 -0.08
C THR A 1064 -13.62 47.33 0.77
N GLN A 1065 -13.91 46.26 1.51
CA GLN A 1065 -12.93 45.46 2.23
C GLN A 1065 -12.61 44.19 1.45
N TRP A 1066 -11.47 43.60 1.78
CA TRP A 1066 -10.99 42.35 1.24
C TRP A 1066 -10.73 41.38 2.38
N CYS A 1067 -11.02 40.11 2.17
CA CYS A 1067 -10.76 39.05 3.14
C CYS A 1067 -10.34 37.78 2.41
N ASP A 1068 -9.41 37.02 2.96
CA ASP A 1068 -9.10 35.68 2.45
C ASP A 1068 -10.33 34.76 2.58
N ALA A 1069 -10.59 33.96 1.54
CA ALA A 1069 -11.80 33.14 1.47
C ALA A 1069 -11.88 32.09 2.60
N GLU A 1070 -10.76 31.51 3.03
CA GLU A 1070 -10.69 30.56 4.14
C GLU A 1070 -10.84 31.26 5.49
N VAL A 1071 -10.22 32.44 5.65
CA VAL A 1071 -10.40 33.28 6.85
C VAL A 1071 -11.87 33.66 7.00
N LEU A 1072 -12.54 34.08 5.92
CA LEU A 1072 -13.97 34.41 5.93
C LEU A 1072 -14.84 33.18 6.30
N ARG A 1073 -14.52 31.98 5.79
CA ARG A 1073 -15.21 30.73 6.18
C ARG A 1073 -15.01 30.41 7.66
N LEU A 1074 -13.79 30.59 8.17
CA LEU A 1074 -13.45 30.37 9.58
C LEU A 1074 -14.24 31.33 10.48
N LEU A 1075 -14.27 32.62 10.13
CA LEU A 1075 -15.03 33.66 10.83
C LEU A 1075 -16.52 33.30 10.88
N ARG A 1076 -17.13 32.99 9.73
CA ARG A 1076 -18.55 32.57 9.65
C ARG A 1076 -18.84 31.38 10.56
N ARG A 1077 -17.99 30.35 10.54
CA ARG A 1077 -18.18 29.14 11.36
C ARG A 1077 -18.13 29.46 12.86
N ARG A 1078 -17.19 30.31 13.28
CA ARG A 1078 -17.03 30.70 14.68
C ARG A 1078 -18.15 31.63 15.15
N SER A 1079 -18.58 32.59 14.33
CA SER A 1079 -19.70 33.48 14.64
C SER A 1079 -21.02 32.72 14.74
N LEU A 1080 -21.27 31.75 13.85
CA LEU A 1080 -22.42 30.84 13.96
C LEU A 1080 -22.38 29.97 15.22
N ALA A 1081 -21.19 29.51 15.62
CA ALA A 1081 -21.02 28.75 16.87
C ALA A 1081 -21.25 29.61 18.12
N ALA A 1082 -20.84 30.88 18.09
CA ALA A 1082 -21.12 31.84 19.16
C ALA A 1082 -22.63 32.12 19.27
N LEU A 1083 -23.31 32.41 18.15
CA LEU A 1083 -24.77 32.61 18.10
C LEU A 1083 -25.55 31.38 18.60
N ARG A 1084 -25.10 30.16 18.27
CA ARG A 1084 -25.72 28.93 18.78
C ARG A 1084 -25.57 28.75 20.30
N ARG A 1085 -24.46 29.21 20.89
CA ARG A 1085 -24.25 29.20 22.35
C ARG A 1085 -25.13 30.20 23.08
N GLU A 1086 -25.50 31.31 22.44
CA GLU A 1086 -26.45 32.28 23.00
C GLU A 1086 -27.90 31.76 23.00
N ILE A 1087 -28.20 30.73 22.20
CA ILE A 1087 -29.53 30.11 22.05
C ILE A 1087 -29.65 28.81 22.89
N GLU A 1088 -28.59 28.36 23.59
CA GLU A 1088 -28.68 27.21 24.50
C GLU A 1088 -29.53 27.55 25.74
N PRO A 1089 -30.57 26.74 26.08
CA PRO A 1089 -31.41 27.01 27.24
C PRO A 1089 -30.61 26.97 28.54
N VAL A 1090 -30.72 28.03 29.35
CA VAL A 1090 -30.19 28.04 30.73
C VAL A 1090 -30.96 26.99 31.55
N PRO A 1091 -30.29 26.06 32.25
CA PRO A 1091 -31.00 25.17 33.17
C PRO A 1091 -31.72 25.99 34.25
N PRO A 1092 -32.95 25.63 34.64
CA PRO A 1092 -33.73 26.40 35.59
C PRO A 1092 -32.98 26.55 36.93
N ARG A 1093 -32.98 27.77 37.48
CA ARG A 1093 -32.40 28.08 38.80
C ARG A 1093 -33.20 27.38 39.90
N ALA A 1094 -32.48 26.51 40.62
CA ALA A 1094 -32.69 25.90 41.94
C ALA A 1094 -34.11 25.46 42.32
#